data_AF-A0A535FH75-F1
#
_entry.id   AF-A0A535FH75-F1
#
_cell.length_a   1.000
_cell.length_b   1.000
_cell.length_c   1.000
_cell.angle_alpha   90.00
_cell.angle_beta   90.00
_cell.angle_gamma   90.00
#
_symmetry.space_group_name_H-M   'P 1'
#
loop_
_entity.id
_entity.type
_entity.pdbx_description
1 polymer ?
#
loop_
_entity_poly.entity_id
_entity_poly.type
_entity_poly.pdbx_seq_one_letter_code
_entity_poly.pdbx_strand_id
1 'polypeptide(L)'
;MAEKSDKCHTIRKRGQPQDTSYVTRKESARMVEFLFPDQDSEQQGMETPMPATTEESSDNYEICRERRSSDVAIIGISGRFAGSANLSTFWSHLQAGESCIEEIQRESWKTSTLADPDLKCVNPTQAKWGGMLQNIDQFDPLFFNISPLEAARMDPQQRLFLEEVYKSVEDAGYATEQLAEKKVGVFVGARAGDYQEQILQRDGTRRLSETDAHLFLGNDMAMLAARISYFLNLKGASLTIDTASSSSLVAIHLACESLRSGESEMALAGGVFVMSSPQYYLMAAKTHMLSPDGTCRTFDKSANGIVLGEGVGALVLKPLDAAIEDGNHIYGIIKGSATNQDGRTKGITAPNMLSQKALLVSLYQKATIDPATVSYIEAHGTGSKLGDPIEVQALTAAFRAFTGKTQFCAIGSHKTNFGHTIMTAGIAGVFKVLLAMKYQQIPPTINVEEANPQIDWQNSPFFINTELREWKSRDGSPRRAGVSSFGLSGTNCHLILEEPPLNKKRADEQTKPAYFFPISAKTKAALSQKVGNLIRWLEKEGGTYSVEDISYTLVQGRSHFAVRSAVVARDIHELKQCLSTIMSQDRSEHEVEKEKGYASQMEPLLRPYGSWLLQELIKGASINQNEFKDRLSILADLYVKGCNLEWDQLFEKGRGHRVPLPTYPFIGESYWIAECGSHLSTREQSESLLKSYAGDLSGLTNPEYESERRQEGRDKLQPLREALTHTVSRLLKVRVGDIDVETELSEYGFDSITFTAFANDLNQAYQLDLTPALFFENSTLERLARYLHETYASVLAPYFSIVSLATDEVPPESSLSQQHSHMRRSAGSLIPEYAEPIAIIGMSGAFPQAPDVQSLWRNLLESRDCIGEIPASRWDWQTYFGNPTTSNPNKTNIKWAGVIESVELFDPLFFGISPREAEQMDPQQRLLMMYVWKAIEDAGYAASSLSGTNTALFVGTASSGYNERLFRANMAIEGHSSTGLTPSVGPNRMSYFLNLHGPSEAIETACSSSLVAIHRGVTAIESGACNMAIVGGVNTLISPELHISYSKAGMLCEDGRCKTFSSRANGYVRGEGVGMLVLKKLAEAEQDGDHIYGVIRGSAENHGGRAASLTAPNPKAQADLLITAYRKAGIDPRTVGYIEAHGTGTALGDPIEINGLKIAFSKLTETGARHSPYGEGAISQAWCGIGSVKSNIGHLELAAGVAGVIKALLQLQHKTLVKGLHCEQINPYIQLESSPFYIVRENQEWEALRDSAGNTLPRRAG
;
A
#
# COMPACT_ATOMS: atom_id res chain seq x y z
N MET A 1 20.57 66.65 -10.28
CA MET A 1 19.79 67.92 -10.19
C MET A 1 19.31 68.10 -8.75
N ALA A 2 18.79 69.28 -8.41
CA ALA A 2 18.30 69.72 -7.09
C ALA A 2 17.40 68.71 -6.32
N GLU A 3 17.20 68.79 -4.99
CA GLU A 3 17.96 69.30 -3.81
C GLU A 3 17.07 69.10 -2.54
N LYS A 4 17.67 68.86 -1.35
CA LYS A 4 17.07 69.09 0.02
C LYS A 4 15.82 68.26 0.39
N SER A 5 15.44 68.03 1.66
CA SER A 5 16.09 68.09 3.01
C SER A 5 15.29 67.13 3.95
N ASP A 6 15.80 66.52 5.04
CA ASP A 6 16.36 67.08 6.29
C ASP A 6 15.39 68.05 7.03
N LYS A 7 15.20 68.07 8.37
CA LYS A 7 15.61 67.19 9.52
C LYS A 7 14.94 67.73 10.84
N CYS A 8 14.88 66.94 11.94
CA CYS A 8 14.92 67.42 13.36
C CYS A 8 13.77 68.33 13.93
N HIS A 9 13.59 68.64 15.23
CA HIS A 9 13.75 67.92 16.53
C HIS A 9 13.08 68.68 17.73
N THR A 10 12.35 67.99 18.64
CA THR A 10 12.31 68.18 20.14
C THR A 10 11.60 69.41 20.84
N ILE A 11 11.01 69.17 22.05
CA ILE A 11 11.03 69.97 23.34
C ILE A 11 9.68 70.14 24.14
N ARG A 12 9.52 69.31 25.20
CA ARG A 12 9.15 69.54 26.65
C ARG A 12 7.92 70.36 27.19
N LYS A 13 7.08 69.62 27.99
CA LYS A 13 6.74 69.76 29.46
C LYS A 13 5.55 70.61 30.04
N ARG A 14 4.95 70.01 31.11
CA ARG A 14 4.08 70.52 32.24
C ARG A 14 2.59 70.82 31.93
N GLY A 15 1.60 70.61 32.83
CA GLY A 15 1.60 70.09 34.23
C GLY A 15 0.19 69.77 34.82
N GLN A 16 0.13 69.31 36.09
CA GLN A 16 -1.04 68.87 36.92
C GLN A 16 -1.73 70.05 37.70
N PRO A 17 -2.78 69.95 38.62
CA PRO A 17 -3.21 68.82 39.50
C PRO A 17 -4.74 68.66 39.94
N GLN A 18 -5.06 67.62 40.78
CA GLN A 18 -6.04 67.55 41.94
C GLN A 18 -7.60 67.71 41.78
N ASP A 19 -8.54 67.22 42.65
CA ASP A 19 -8.62 66.10 43.66
C ASP A 19 -10.07 65.87 44.26
N THR A 20 -10.34 64.73 44.97
CA THR A 20 -11.42 64.43 46.00
C THR A 20 -12.95 64.38 45.65
N SER A 21 -13.92 63.73 46.37
CA SER A 21 -13.98 62.53 47.29
C SER A 21 -15.45 62.15 47.76
N TYR A 22 -15.63 61.00 48.48
CA TYR A 22 -16.82 60.40 49.19
C TYR A 22 -17.97 59.73 48.35
N VAL A 23 -18.59 58.53 48.61
CA VAL A 23 -18.81 57.54 49.74
C VAL A 23 -20.26 57.59 50.32
N THR A 24 -21.09 56.53 50.39
CA THR A 24 -21.00 55.32 51.30
C THR A 24 -21.70 54.02 50.75
N ARG A 25 -22.39 53.18 51.59
CA ARG A 25 -22.65 51.71 51.38
C ARG A 25 -23.77 51.13 52.29
N LYS A 26 -24.57 50.11 51.84
CA LYS A 26 -25.18 48.92 52.55
C LYS A 26 -26.19 48.17 51.63
N GLU A 27 -26.30 46.84 51.45
CA GLU A 27 -26.25 45.61 52.30
C GLU A 27 -27.61 45.21 52.92
N SER A 28 -28.11 43.96 52.89
CA SER A 28 -27.73 42.66 52.25
C SER A 28 -29.02 41.78 52.16
N ALA A 29 -29.13 40.51 51.74
CA ALA A 29 -28.23 39.34 51.53
C ALA A 29 -28.89 38.39 50.46
N ARG A 30 -28.60 37.08 50.22
CA ARG A 30 -27.77 36.06 50.91
C ARG A 30 -27.37 34.91 49.93
N MET A 31 -26.06 34.65 49.78
CA MET A 31 -25.40 33.34 49.47
C MET A 31 -25.76 32.56 48.18
N VAL A 32 -24.85 31.85 47.47
CA VAL A 32 -23.37 31.64 47.53
C VAL A 32 -22.97 31.07 46.12
N GLU A 33 -22.02 31.64 45.37
CA GLU A 33 -20.55 31.35 45.33
C GLU A 33 -20.20 29.95 44.77
N PHE A 34 -19.08 29.68 44.06
CA PHE A 34 -17.91 30.45 43.56
C PHE A 34 -17.24 29.63 42.38
N LEU A 35 -16.07 29.86 41.76
CA LEU A 35 -14.93 30.79 41.95
C LEU A 35 -14.14 31.02 40.62
N PHE A 36 -13.82 32.28 40.29
CA PHE A 36 -12.58 32.76 39.63
C PHE A 36 -12.32 34.15 40.24
N PRO A 37 -11.10 34.55 40.66
CA PRO A 37 -10.28 35.45 39.82
C PRO A 37 -8.73 35.49 40.04
N ASP A 38 -7.97 35.60 38.95
CA ASP A 38 -7.17 36.78 38.50
C ASP A 38 -6.02 37.46 39.33
N GLN A 39 -5.09 38.07 38.56
CA GLN A 39 -4.14 39.19 38.86
C GLN A 39 -2.64 38.99 39.22
N ASP A 40 -1.84 39.99 38.77
CA ASP A 40 -0.37 40.10 38.76
C ASP A 40 0.28 40.65 40.06
N SER A 41 1.61 40.47 40.24
CA SER A 41 2.59 41.59 40.12
C SER A 41 4.03 41.32 40.63
N GLU A 42 5.00 41.79 39.82
CA GLU A 42 6.32 42.37 40.13
C GLU A 42 7.42 41.68 41.01
N GLN A 43 8.61 42.27 40.90
CA GLN A 43 9.93 41.70 41.22
C GLN A 43 10.43 42.04 42.65
N GLN A 44 11.13 41.09 43.26
CA GLN A 44 12.42 41.33 43.93
C GLN A 44 13.14 39.98 44.18
N GLY A 45 14.46 39.97 44.30
CA GLY A 45 15.24 38.73 44.42
C GLY A 45 16.52 38.87 45.23
N MET A 46 17.11 37.73 45.59
CA MET A 46 18.47 37.59 46.12
C MET A 46 18.98 36.16 45.89
N GLU A 47 20.31 36.00 45.86
CA GLU A 47 21.00 34.71 45.73
C GLU A 47 21.01 33.94 47.06
N THR A 48 20.99 32.60 47.03
CA THR A 48 21.68 31.64 47.96
C THR A 48 21.29 30.18 47.59
N PRO A 49 22.02 29.13 48.01
CA PRO A 49 22.56 28.19 47.01
C PRO A 49 21.90 26.80 46.97
N MET A 50 22.26 26.02 45.95
CA MET A 50 21.96 24.58 45.89
C MET A 50 22.53 23.83 47.10
N PRO A 51 21.78 22.90 47.72
CA PRO A 51 22.33 21.94 48.67
C PRO A 51 23.18 20.89 47.93
N ALA A 52 24.29 20.46 48.54
CA ALA A 52 25.17 19.45 47.97
C ALA A 52 24.57 18.04 48.10
N THR A 53 24.73 17.23 47.05
CA THR A 53 24.39 15.80 47.05
C THR A 53 25.42 15.00 47.85
N THR A 54 24.96 14.19 48.79
CA THR A 54 25.80 13.22 49.54
C THR A 54 26.18 12.02 48.68
N GLU A 55 27.38 11.48 48.90
CA GLU A 55 27.89 10.30 48.21
C GLU A 55 27.26 9.00 48.76
N GLU A 56 26.52 8.25 47.93
CA GLU A 56 26.14 6.86 48.24
C GLU A 56 26.29 5.94 47.02
N SER A 57 27.10 4.88 47.18
CA SER A 57 27.19 3.64 46.36
C SER A 57 27.23 3.74 44.82
N SER A 58 28.35 3.29 44.24
CA SER A 58 28.63 3.24 42.79
C SER A 58 27.89 2.17 41.98
N ASP A 59 27.03 1.35 42.60
CA ASP A 59 26.77 -0.02 42.11
C ASP A 59 25.44 -0.19 41.34
N ASN A 60 24.73 0.91 41.06
CA ASN A 60 23.42 0.89 40.37
C ASN A 60 23.49 1.15 38.84
N TYR A 61 24.69 1.18 38.23
CA TYR A 61 24.86 1.63 36.84
C TYR A 61 24.53 0.59 35.74
N GLU A 62 23.98 -0.58 36.07
CA GLU A 62 23.83 -1.70 35.13
C GLU A 62 22.36 -2.11 34.79
N ILE A 63 21.36 -1.31 35.18
CA ILE A 63 19.94 -1.52 34.78
C ILE A 63 19.42 -0.33 33.94
N CYS A 64 20.04 -0.12 32.78
CA CYS A 64 19.60 0.85 31.75
C CYS A 64 19.87 0.35 30.31
N ARG A 65 19.72 -0.96 30.07
CA ARG A 65 19.61 -1.55 28.73
C ARG A 65 18.15 -1.88 28.43
N GLU A 66 17.84 -2.06 27.14
CA GLU A 66 16.51 -2.45 26.62
C GLU A 66 15.41 -1.36 26.59
N ARG A 67 15.76 -0.17 26.10
CA ARG A 67 14.95 0.39 24.99
C ARG A 67 15.63 0.01 23.67
N ARG A 68 14.88 -0.65 22.76
CA ARG A 68 15.32 -0.84 21.36
C ARG A 68 15.44 0.52 20.67
N SER A 69 16.30 0.64 19.66
CA SER A 69 16.38 1.90 18.93
C SER A 69 15.10 2.15 18.13
N SER A 70 14.64 3.41 18.11
CA SER A 70 13.55 3.88 17.24
C SER A 70 13.99 4.13 15.79
N ASP A 71 15.29 3.94 15.51
CA ASP A 71 15.92 4.10 14.21
C ASP A 71 15.48 3.00 13.21
N VAL A 72 15.25 3.42 11.96
CA VAL A 72 14.92 2.49 10.86
C VAL A 72 16.05 2.51 9.83
N ALA A 73 16.64 1.35 9.57
CA ALA A 73 17.62 1.17 8.50
C ALA A 73 16.93 1.06 7.13
N ILE A 74 17.50 1.73 6.13
CA ILE A 74 17.16 1.56 4.72
C ILE A 74 18.12 0.53 4.14
N ILE A 75 17.62 -0.67 3.84
CA ILE A 75 18.46 -1.84 3.53
C ILE A 75 18.47 -2.27 2.06
N GLY A 76 17.52 -1.81 1.26
CA GLY A 76 17.48 -2.04 -0.19
C GLY A 76 16.74 -0.91 -0.92
N ILE A 77 17.15 -0.60 -2.14
CA ILE A 77 16.61 0.50 -2.95
C ILE A 77 16.42 0.13 -4.43
N SER A 78 15.42 0.71 -5.09
CA SER A 78 15.29 0.68 -6.56
C SER A 78 14.39 1.80 -7.06
N GLY A 79 14.58 2.24 -8.31
CA GLY A 79 13.77 3.28 -8.92
C GLY A 79 14.20 3.68 -10.33
N ARG A 80 13.26 4.26 -11.08
CA ARG A 80 13.43 4.82 -12.43
C ARG A 80 12.89 6.26 -12.47
N PHE A 81 13.55 7.12 -13.22
CA PHE A 81 13.19 8.53 -13.42
C PHE A 81 13.47 8.95 -14.87
N ALA A 82 13.16 10.19 -15.24
CA ALA A 82 13.51 10.76 -16.55
C ALA A 82 15.00 10.53 -16.89
N GLY A 83 15.28 10.06 -18.12
CA GLY A 83 16.62 9.63 -18.57
C GLY A 83 17.23 8.43 -17.83
N SER A 84 16.62 7.98 -16.73
CA SER A 84 17.28 7.21 -15.67
C SER A 84 16.61 5.85 -15.47
N ALA A 85 17.03 4.86 -16.27
CA ALA A 85 16.52 3.48 -16.18
C ALA A 85 16.87 2.74 -14.87
N ASN A 86 17.74 3.32 -14.03
CA ASN A 86 18.11 2.82 -12.70
C ASN A 86 18.79 3.93 -11.86
N LEU A 87 18.96 3.69 -10.57
CA LEU A 87 19.54 4.65 -9.62
C LEU A 87 21.03 5.00 -9.85
N SER A 88 21.81 4.17 -10.55
CA SER A 88 23.18 4.56 -10.94
C SER A 88 23.21 5.55 -12.09
N THR A 89 22.22 5.53 -13.00
CA THR A 89 22.08 6.55 -14.06
C THR A 89 21.54 7.85 -13.48
N PHE A 90 20.54 7.76 -12.59
CA PHE A 90 20.03 8.90 -11.80
C PHE A 90 21.14 9.63 -11.03
N TRP A 91 22.07 8.88 -10.40
CA TRP A 91 23.24 9.49 -9.76
C TRP A 91 24.15 10.20 -10.77
N SER A 92 24.44 9.61 -11.94
CA SER A 92 25.29 10.26 -12.95
C SER A 92 24.76 11.61 -13.39
N HIS A 93 23.46 11.72 -13.70
CA HIS A 93 22.85 12.99 -14.10
C HIS A 93 22.87 14.04 -12.97
N LEU A 94 22.60 13.61 -11.72
CA LEU A 94 22.74 14.48 -10.54
C LEU A 94 24.18 14.97 -10.35
N GLN A 95 25.16 14.07 -10.44
CA GLN A 95 26.58 14.34 -10.23
C GLN A 95 27.14 15.29 -11.31
N ALA A 96 26.68 15.14 -12.57
CA ALA A 96 27.06 15.99 -13.68
C ALA A 96 26.33 17.35 -13.70
N GLY A 97 25.21 17.49 -12.99
CA GLY A 97 24.35 18.68 -13.08
C GLY A 97 23.53 18.74 -14.37
N GLU A 98 23.10 17.58 -14.86
CA GLU A 98 22.31 17.48 -16.09
C GLU A 98 20.80 17.61 -15.82
N SER A 99 20.08 18.18 -16.80
CA SER A 99 18.63 18.20 -16.81
C SER A 99 18.11 17.10 -17.75
N CYS A 100 17.17 16.30 -17.26
CA CYS A 100 16.47 15.24 -17.97
C CYS A 100 15.04 15.68 -18.35
N ILE A 101 14.77 16.99 -18.38
CA ILE A 101 13.53 17.58 -18.89
C ILE A 101 13.66 17.74 -20.40
N GLU A 102 12.70 17.19 -21.15
CA GLU A 102 12.68 17.23 -22.62
C GLU A 102 11.30 17.63 -23.17
N GLU A 103 11.19 17.79 -24.49
CA GLU A 103 9.92 18.04 -25.17
C GLU A 103 9.15 16.72 -25.33
N ILE A 104 7.93 16.64 -24.79
CA ILE A 104 7.18 15.39 -24.59
C ILE A 104 6.85 14.72 -25.93
N GLN A 105 7.53 13.61 -26.24
CA GLN A 105 7.37 12.88 -27.51
C GLN A 105 6.31 11.77 -27.50
N ARG A 106 5.62 11.53 -26.38
CA ARG A 106 4.71 10.39 -26.19
C ARG A 106 3.57 10.37 -27.23
N GLU A 107 3.42 9.26 -27.95
CA GLU A 107 2.54 9.20 -29.14
C GLU A 107 1.05 9.31 -28.82
N SER A 108 0.58 8.75 -27.70
CA SER A 108 -0.81 8.90 -27.22
C SER A 108 -1.21 10.36 -26.93
N TRP A 109 -0.24 11.26 -26.75
CA TRP A 109 -0.49 12.69 -26.60
C TRP A 109 -0.57 13.40 -27.97
N LYS A 110 0.07 12.85 -29.01
CA LYS A 110 0.05 13.40 -30.38
C LYS A 110 -1.26 13.06 -31.11
N THR A 111 -1.90 11.93 -30.80
CA THR A 111 -3.23 11.58 -31.32
C THR A 111 -4.35 12.37 -30.65
N SER A 112 -4.26 12.62 -29.34
CA SER A 112 -5.28 13.36 -28.57
C SER A 112 -5.23 14.89 -28.74
N THR A 113 -4.05 15.49 -28.93
CA THR A 113 -3.90 16.97 -29.06
C THR A 113 -4.48 17.58 -30.34
N LEU A 114 -4.89 16.78 -31.32
CA LEU A 114 -5.42 17.25 -32.61
C LEU A 114 -6.95 17.43 -32.64
N ALA A 115 -7.68 17.01 -31.60
CA ALA A 115 -9.14 16.92 -31.63
C ALA A 115 -9.90 17.92 -30.72
N ASP A 116 -9.28 18.41 -29.64
CA ASP A 116 -9.99 19.17 -28.60
C ASP A 116 -10.03 20.70 -28.87
N PRO A 117 -11.22 21.34 -28.96
CA PRO A 117 -11.35 22.79 -29.07
C PRO A 117 -10.80 23.58 -27.88
N ASP A 118 -10.82 23.01 -26.66
CA ASP A 118 -10.43 23.70 -25.42
C ASP A 118 -8.92 23.97 -25.36
N LEU A 119 -8.11 23.18 -26.10
CA LEU A 119 -6.67 23.39 -26.28
C LEU A 119 -6.31 24.74 -26.90
N LYS A 120 -7.26 25.44 -27.55
CA LYS A 120 -7.06 26.82 -28.02
C LYS A 120 -6.89 27.85 -26.89
N CYS A 121 -7.25 27.49 -25.66
CA CYS A 121 -7.16 28.37 -24.49
C CYS A 121 -5.85 28.20 -23.70
N VAL A 122 -5.10 27.11 -23.94
CA VAL A 122 -3.76 26.89 -23.37
C VAL A 122 -2.74 27.26 -24.44
N ASN A 123 -1.71 28.05 -24.12
CA ASN A 123 -0.70 28.41 -25.11
C ASN A 123 0.13 27.15 -25.49
N PRO A 124 0.09 26.66 -26.74
CA PRO A 124 0.76 25.42 -27.13
C PRO A 124 2.29 25.45 -26.95
N THR A 125 2.90 26.63 -26.91
CA THR A 125 4.36 26.75 -26.69
C THR A 125 4.79 26.52 -25.23
N GLN A 126 3.85 26.59 -24.28
CA GLN A 126 4.12 26.45 -22.84
C GLN A 126 3.85 25.03 -22.33
N ALA A 127 2.95 24.29 -22.99
CA ALA A 127 2.42 23.03 -22.49
C ALA A 127 3.05 21.78 -23.17
N LYS A 128 4.40 21.72 -23.21
CA LYS A 128 5.12 20.72 -24.02
C LYS A 128 6.37 20.09 -23.36
N TRP A 129 6.71 20.48 -22.13
CA TRP A 129 7.95 20.08 -21.46
C TRP A 129 7.70 19.13 -20.30
N GLY A 130 8.49 18.07 -20.16
CA GLY A 130 8.35 17.10 -19.08
C GLY A 130 9.57 16.22 -18.86
N GLY A 131 9.77 15.75 -17.63
CA GLY A 131 10.73 14.69 -17.31
C GLY A 131 10.06 13.32 -17.43
N MET A 132 10.03 12.74 -18.63
CA MET A 132 9.20 11.57 -18.93
C MET A 132 9.92 10.24 -18.69
N LEU A 133 9.17 9.22 -18.24
CA LEU A 133 9.61 7.83 -18.28
C LEU A 133 9.46 7.25 -19.70
N GLN A 134 10.44 6.45 -20.09
CA GLN A 134 10.43 5.65 -21.31
C GLN A 134 9.86 4.25 -21.01
N ASN A 135 9.33 3.59 -22.04
CA ASN A 135 8.85 2.20 -22.00
C ASN A 135 7.82 1.90 -20.89
N ILE A 136 6.92 2.85 -20.58
CA ILE A 136 5.87 2.68 -19.56
C ILE A 136 4.82 1.61 -19.93
N ASP A 137 4.84 1.15 -21.17
CA ASP A 137 4.07 0.05 -21.71
C ASP A 137 4.68 -1.33 -21.43
N GLN A 138 5.98 -1.43 -21.15
CA GLN A 138 6.69 -2.69 -20.98
C GLN A 138 6.52 -3.29 -19.58
N PHE A 139 6.30 -4.60 -19.50
CA PHE A 139 6.16 -5.37 -18.25
C PHE A 139 6.43 -6.86 -18.48
N ASP A 140 6.89 -7.59 -17.47
CA ASP A 140 7.14 -9.05 -17.52
C ASP A 140 6.04 -9.81 -16.72
N PRO A 141 4.81 -10.00 -17.24
CA PRO A 141 3.66 -10.41 -16.44
C PRO A 141 3.72 -11.87 -15.96
N LEU A 142 4.30 -12.77 -16.77
CA LEU A 142 4.46 -14.19 -16.41
C LEU A 142 5.53 -14.41 -15.32
N PHE A 143 6.38 -13.41 -15.04
CA PHE A 143 7.19 -13.40 -13.82
C PHE A 143 6.31 -13.22 -12.57
N PHE A 144 5.30 -12.35 -12.64
CA PHE A 144 4.42 -11.98 -11.52
C PHE A 144 3.18 -12.87 -11.38
N ASN A 145 3.06 -13.94 -12.16
CA ASN A 145 1.88 -14.79 -12.30
C ASN A 145 0.63 -13.98 -12.71
N ILE A 146 0.80 -13.04 -13.64
CA ILE A 146 -0.23 -12.18 -14.22
C ILE A 146 -0.40 -12.57 -15.70
N SER A 147 -1.63 -12.55 -16.21
CA SER A 147 -1.88 -12.88 -17.61
C SER A 147 -1.55 -11.72 -18.56
N PRO A 148 -1.14 -11.98 -19.81
CA PRO A 148 -1.00 -10.95 -20.85
C PRO A 148 -2.26 -10.09 -21.07
N LEU A 149 -3.46 -10.68 -20.92
CA LEU A 149 -4.73 -9.95 -20.95
C LEU A 149 -4.86 -8.97 -19.78
N GLU A 150 -4.63 -9.42 -18.54
CA GLU A 150 -4.69 -8.57 -17.36
C GLU A 150 -3.63 -7.47 -17.40
N ALA A 151 -2.40 -7.81 -17.79
CA ALA A 151 -1.29 -6.86 -17.93
C ALA A 151 -1.61 -5.69 -18.88
N ALA A 152 -2.33 -5.94 -19.98
CA ALA A 152 -2.79 -4.89 -20.88
C ALA A 152 -3.87 -3.98 -20.27
N ARG A 153 -4.65 -4.48 -19.29
CA ARG A 153 -5.66 -3.72 -18.54
C ARG A 153 -5.11 -2.98 -17.32
N MET A 154 -3.96 -3.39 -16.79
CA MET A 154 -3.31 -2.76 -15.64
C MET A 154 -2.70 -1.39 -15.95
N ASP A 155 -2.96 -0.42 -15.08
CA ASP A 155 -2.27 0.86 -15.01
C ASP A 155 -0.73 0.63 -14.98
N PRO A 156 0.04 1.27 -15.88
CA PRO A 156 1.50 1.31 -15.82
C PRO A 156 2.10 1.56 -14.43
N GLN A 157 1.42 2.35 -13.59
CA GLN A 157 1.84 2.61 -12.21
C GLN A 157 1.90 1.33 -11.36
N GLN A 158 0.93 0.42 -11.48
CA GLN A 158 0.95 -0.87 -10.78
C GLN A 158 2.11 -1.74 -11.28
N ARG A 159 2.27 -1.82 -12.61
CA ARG A 159 3.26 -2.67 -13.28
C ARG A 159 4.70 -2.25 -12.97
N LEU A 160 5.02 -0.97 -13.12
CA LEU A 160 6.36 -0.43 -12.83
C LEU A 160 6.72 -0.52 -11.35
N PHE A 161 5.76 -0.31 -10.45
CA PHE A 161 6.01 -0.37 -9.00
C PHE A 161 6.20 -1.82 -8.51
N LEU A 162 5.50 -2.82 -9.07
CA LEU A 162 5.76 -4.25 -8.84
C LEU A 162 7.21 -4.62 -9.20
N GLU A 163 7.71 -4.17 -10.36
CA GLU A 163 9.09 -4.43 -10.79
C GLU A 163 10.13 -3.77 -9.86
N GLU A 164 9.98 -2.49 -9.51
CA GLU A 164 10.96 -1.83 -8.63
C GLU A 164 10.89 -2.33 -7.18
N VAL A 165 9.73 -2.76 -6.68
CA VAL A 165 9.63 -3.42 -5.38
C VAL A 165 10.39 -4.74 -5.36
N TYR A 166 10.19 -5.61 -6.36
CA TYR A 166 10.95 -6.87 -6.46
C TYR A 166 12.47 -6.61 -6.50
N LYS A 167 12.90 -5.62 -7.29
CA LYS A 167 14.33 -5.23 -7.34
C LYS A 167 14.83 -4.72 -6.00
N SER A 168 14.06 -3.90 -5.26
CA SER A 168 14.47 -3.43 -3.93
C SER A 168 14.64 -4.58 -2.92
N VAL A 169 13.84 -5.64 -3.04
CA VAL A 169 13.95 -6.88 -2.22
C VAL A 169 15.22 -7.67 -2.56
N GLU A 170 15.54 -7.83 -3.85
CA GLU A 170 16.83 -8.42 -4.26
C GLU A 170 18.02 -7.52 -3.88
N ASP A 171 17.90 -6.20 -3.94
CA ASP A 171 18.96 -5.26 -3.53
C ASP A 171 19.23 -5.31 -2.00
N ALA A 172 18.18 -5.47 -1.18
CA ALA A 172 18.29 -5.82 0.24
C ALA A 172 18.87 -7.23 0.50
N GLY A 173 19.04 -8.03 -0.56
CA GLY A 173 19.58 -9.38 -0.50
C GLY A 173 18.64 -10.41 0.10
N TYR A 174 17.31 -10.27 -0.05
CA TYR A 174 16.34 -11.30 0.35
C TYR A 174 15.75 -12.01 -0.87
N ALA A 175 15.60 -13.33 -0.78
CA ALA A 175 14.76 -14.10 -1.70
C ALA A 175 13.28 -13.97 -1.32
N THR A 176 12.35 -14.11 -2.27
CA THR A 176 10.90 -13.95 -1.99
C THR A 176 10.39 -14.97 -0.95
N GLU A 177 10.94 -16.17 -0.99
CA GLU A 177 10.69 -17.28 -0.08
C GLU A 177 11.10 -16.97 1.37
N GLN A 178 12.03 -16.03 1.58
CA GLN A 178 12.43 -15.53 2.91
C GLN A 178 11.48 -14.46 3.46
N LEU A 179 10.57 -13.90 2.66
CA LEU A 179 9.57 -12.90 3.06
C LEU A 179 8.14 -13.47 3.17
N ALA A 180 7.88 -14.62 2.55
CA ALA A 180 6.59 -15.30 2.61
C ALA A 180 6.11 -15.57 4.05
N GLU A 181 4.83 -15.31 4.29
CA GLU A 181 4.13 -15.37 5.59
C GLU A 181 4.61 -14.41 6.69
N LYS A 182 5.63 -13.57 6.47
CA LYS A 182 6.10 -12.59 7.47
C LYS A 182 5.23 -11.34 7.55
N LYS A 183 5.34 -10.63 8.67
CA LYS A 183 4.72 -9.31 8.88
C LYS A 183 5.48 -8.20 8.14
N VAL A 184 5.62 -8.32 6.83
CA VAL A 184 6.16 -7.24 5.99
C VAL A 184 5.02 -6.32 5.59
N GLY A 185 5.10 -5.05 5.95
CA GLY A 185 4.14 -4.02 5.54
C GLY A 185 4.43 -3.48 4.13
N VAL A 186 3.42 -2.95 3.45
CA VAL A 186 3.52 -2.32 2.12
C VAL A 186 2.83 -0.96 2.13
N PHE A 187 3.56 0.11 1.80
CA PHE A 187 3.08 1.49 1.87
C PHE A 187 3.48 2.23 0.59
N VAL A 188 2.51 2.73 -0.18
CA VAL A 188 2.78 3.30 -1.52
C VAL A 188 2.14 4.67 -1.71
N GLY A 189 2.95 5.68 -2.00
CA GLY A 189 2.47 6.98 -2.45
C GLY A 189 2.08 6.95 -3.93
N ALA A 190 0.80 7.02 -4.25
CA ALA A 190 0.27 6.96 -5.63
C ALA A 190 -1.06 7.73 -5.76
N ARG A 191 -1.61 7.78 -6.98
CA ARG A 191 -3.00 8.20 -7.26
C ARG A 191 -3.57 7.39 -8.40
N ALA A 192 -4.90 7.34 -8.49
CA ALA A 192 -5.60 6.88 -9.68
C ALA A 192 -5.00 7.54 -10.94
N GLY A 193 -4.53 6.68 -11.85
CA GLY A 193 -3.99 7.07 -13.14
C GLY A 193 -5.07 7.34 -14.18
N ASP A 194 -4.68 7.97 -15.28
CA ASP A 194 -5.54 8.32 -16.42
C ASP A 194 -5.54 7.25 -17.53
N TYR A 195 -5.10 6.03 -17.20
CA TYR A 195 -4.99 4.91 -18.13
C TYR A 195 -6.37 4.38 -18.54
N GLN A 196 -7.28 4.18 -17.58
CA GLN A 196 -8.68 3.78 -17.83
C GLN A 196 -9.45 4.80 -18.69
N GLU A 197 -9.12 6.10 -18.61
CA GLU A 197 -9.83 7.14 -19.36
C GLU A 197 -9.58 7.04 -20.88
N GLN A 198 -8.47 6.42 -21.30
CA GLN A 198 -8.17 6.10 -22.71
C GLN A 198 -9.12 5.06 -23.33
N ILE A 199 -9.92 4.36 -22.52
CA ILE A 199 -10.99 3.45 -22.98
C ILE A 199 -12.27 4.23 -23.27
N LEU A 200 -12.53 5.31 -22.54
CA LEU A 200 -13.76 6.11 -22.62
C LEU A 200 -13.74 7.13 -23.78
N GLN A 201 -12.57 7.60 -24.20
CA GLN A 201 -12.45 8.63 -25.26
C GLN A 201 -12.57 8.08 -26.71
N ARG A 202 -12.68 6.76 -26.90
CA ARG A 202 -12.43 6.08 -28.18
C ARG A 202 -13.47 6.26 -29.27
N ASP A 203 -14.75 6.14 -28.91
CA ASP A 203 -15.80 5.82 -29.90
C ASP A 203 -16.32 7.03 -30.68
N GLY A 204 -16.06 8.26 -30.22
CA GLY A 204 -16.72 9.50 -30.69
C GLY A 204 -18.22 9.57 -30.35
N THR A 205 -18.90 8.42 -30.28
CA THR A 205 -20.16 8.23 -29.58
C THR A 205 -19.89 8.03 -28.09
N ARG A 206 -20.78 8.51 -27.21
CA ARG A 206 -20.67 8.36 -25.74
C ARG A 206 -21.03 6.94 -25.26
N ARG A 207 -20.53 5.90 -25.92
CA ARG A 207 -20.78 4.51 -25.55
C ARG A 207 -19.69 4.00 -24.63
N LEU A 208 -20.10 3.16 -23.68
CA LEU A 208 -19.18 2.29 -22.97
C LEU A 208 -18.61 1.30 -24.00
N SER A 209 -17.29 1.35 -24.17
CA SER A 209 -16.47 0.25 -24.69
C SER A 209 -16.41 -0.87 -23.63
N GLU A 210 -15.97 -2.08 -24.01
CA GLU A 210 -16.10 -3.29 -23.18
C GLU A 210 -15.48 -3.15 -21.78
N THR A 211 -16.34 -3.06 -20.77
CA THR A 211 -15.93 -2.92 -19.36
C THR A 211 -15.78 -4.32 -18.75
N ASP A 212 -14.56 -4.83 -18.67
CA ASP A 212 -14.24 -6.12 -18.03
C ASP A 212 -13.72 -5.96 -16.59
N ALA A 213 -13.64 -7.08 -15.86
CA ALA A 213 -13.27 -7.05 -14.45
C ALA A 213 -11.75 -6.90 -14.22
N HIS A 214 -10.90 -7.24 -15.19
CA HIS A 214 -9.46 -6.95 -15.11
C HIS A 214 -9.19 -5.44 -15.25
N LEU A 215 -10.01 -4.70 -15.99
CA LEU A 215 -9.92 -3.25 -16.04
C LEU A 215 -10.18 -2.61 -14.67
N PHE A 216 -11.14 -3.12 -13.89
CA PHE A 216 -11.35 -2.69 -12.51
C PHE A 216 -10.14 -3.02 -11.62
N LEU A 217 -9.75 -4.29 -11.53
CA LEU A 217 -8.63 -4.73 -10.67
C LEU A 217 -7.27 -4.18 -11.11
N GLY A 218 -7.14 -3.70 -12.34
CA GLY A 218 -5.93 -3.11 -12.91
C GLY A 218 -5.78 -1.61 -12.69
N ASN A 219 -6.84 -0.89 -12.27
CA ASN A 219 -6.82 0.58 -12.11
C ASN A 219 -7.27 1.05 -10.71
N ASP A 220 -7.91 0.19 -9.91
CA ASP A 220 -8.15 0.40 -8.47
C ASP A 220 -6.83 0.64 -7.71
N MET A 221 -6.81 1.58 -6.76
CA MET A 221 -5.59 1.97 -6.05
C MET A 221 -5.24 1.09 -4.85
N ALA A 222 -6.22 0.47 -4.19
CA ALA A 222 -5.95 -0.52 -3.15
C ALA A 222 -5.25 -1.77 -3.73
N MET A 223 -5.57 -2.12 -4.98
CA MET A 223 -4.94 -3.25 -5.68
C MET A 223 -3.43 -3.07 -5.89
N LEU A 224 -2.91 -1.83 -5.95
CA LEU A 224 -1.48 -1.57 -6.16
C LEU A 224 -0.63 -2.15 -5.02
N ALA A 225 -0.97 -1.85 -3.77
CA ALA A 225 -0.31 -2.45 -2.59
C ALA A 225 -0.69 -3.92 -2.41
N ALA A 226 -1.96 -4.29 -2.62
CA ALA A 226 -2.46 -5.65 -2.41
C ALA A 226 -1.78 -6.69 -3.33
N ARG A 227 -1.49 -6.34 -4.60
CA ARG A 227 -0.77 -7.24 -5.53
C ARG A 227 0.63 -7.61 -5.06
N ILE A 228 1.37 -6.67 -4.47
CA ILE A 228 2.70 -6.94 -3.86
C ILE A 228 2.54 -7.91 -2.69
N SER A 229 1.62 -7.59 -1.78
CA SER A 229 1.34 -8.38 -0.59
C SER A 229 0.83 -9.79 -0.94
N TYR A 230 0.10 -9.95 -2.05
CA TYR A 230 -0.31 -11.23 -2.60
C TYR A 230 0.85 -12.01 -3.21
N PHE A 231 1.59 -11.41 -4.17
CA PHE A 231 2.68 -12.07 -4.90
C PHE A 231 3.80 -12.54 -3.96
N LEU A 232 4.28 -11.66 -3.07
CA LEU A 232 5.30 -11.98 -2.08
C LEU A 232 4.76 -12.70 -0.83
N ASN A 233 3.45 -12.97 -0.76
CA ASN A 233 2.75 -13.63 0.35
C ASN A 233 2.96 -12.95 1.73
N LEU A 234 2.94 -11.62 1.76
CA LEU A 234 3.18 -10.80 2.95
C LEU A 234 1.93 -10.69 3.82
N LYS A 235 2.13 -10.49 5.14
CA LYS A 235 1.08 -10.47 6.17
C LYS A 235 1.14 -9.21 7.08
N GLY A 236 1.86 -8.17 6.68
CA GLY A 236 1.81 -6.85 7.36
C GLY A 236 0.65 -5.99 6.85
N ALA A 237 0.70 -4.69 7.15
CA ALA A 237 -0.17 -3.67 6.56
C ALA A 237 -0.01 -3.60 5.03
N SER A 238 -1.01 -3.09 4.30
CA SER A 238 -0.95 -2.99 2.83
C SER A 238 -1.81 -1.81 2.34
N LEU A 239 -1.18 -0.64 2.20
CA LEU A 239 -1.83 0.66 2.01
C LEU A 239 -1.32 1.41 0.77
N THR A 240 -2.24 2.01 0.01
CA THR A 240 -1.95 3.06 -0.99
C THR A 240 -2.40 4.42 -0.42
N ILE A 241 -1.61 5.46 -0.68
CA ILE A 241 -1.66 6.75 0.04
C ILE A 241 -1.64 7.90 -0.97
N ASP A 242 -2.66 8.77 -0.92
CA ASP A 242 -2.67 10.07 -1.60
C ASP A 242 -2.65 11.21 -0.56
N THR A 243 -1.56 11.97 -0.57
CA THR A 243 -1.40 13.27 0.10
C THR A 243 -0.78 14.29 -0.88
N ALA A 244 -1.11 14.15 -2.17
CA ALA A 244 -0.49 14.86 -3.29
C ALA A 244 1.05 14.76 -3.24
N SER A 245 1.79 15.85 -3.47
CA SER A 245 3.25 15.84 -3.59
C SER A 245 4.04 15.36 -2.35
N SER A 246 3.38 15.04 -1.23
CA SER A 246 4.02 14.41 -0.06
C SER A 246 3.90 12.88 -0.03
N SER A 247 3.10 12.25 -0.89
CA SER A 247 2.65 10.84 -0.77
C SER A 247 3.76 9.81 -0.52
N SER A 248 4.85 9.77 -1.31
CA SER A 248 5.95 8.82 -1.05
C SER A 248 6.71 9.07 0.25
N LEU A 249 6.75 10.31 0.75
CA LEU A 249 7.40 10.64 2.01
C LEU A 249 6.49 10.27 3.21
N VAL A 250 5.17 10.45 3.06
CA VAL A 250 4.16 9.95 4.01
C VAL A 250 4.17 8.43 4.05
N ALA A 251 4.26 7.75 2.91
CA ALA A 251 4.39 6.29 2.85
C ALA A 251 5.62 5.77 3.62
N ILE A 252 6.76 6.45 3.51
CA ILE A 252 7.97 6.14 4.29
C ILE A 252 7.74 6.43 5.79
N HIS A 253 7.04 7.51 6.14
CA HIS A 253 6.68 7.79 7.53
C HIS A 253 5.76 6.71 8.13
N LEU A 254 4.70 6.30 7.43
CA LEU A 254 3.77 5.25 7.90
C LEU A 254 4.47 3.88 8.03
N ALA A 255 5.36 3.55 7.09
CA ALA A 255 6.21 2.38 7.20
C ALA A 255 7.11 2.42 8.45
N CYS A 256 7.69 3.57 8.79
CA CYS A 256 8.45 3.73 10.03
C CYS A 256 7.56 3.63 11.29
N GLU A 257 6.34 4.16 11.29
CA GLU A 257 5.40 4.00 12.42
C GLU A 257 5.03 2.52 12.62
N SER A 258 4.71 1.78 11.55
CA SER A 258 4.35 0.35 11.62
C SER A 258 5.52 -0.54 12.09
N LEU A 259 6.76 -0.13 11.82
CA LEU A 259 7.96 -0.76 12.40
C LEU A 259 8.16 -0.41 13.89
N ARG A 260 7.83 0.83 14.31
CA ARG A 260 7.93 1.27 15.70
C ARG A 260 6.84 0.69 16.60
N SER A 261 5.62 0.50 16.08
CA SER A 261 4.50 -0.15 16.78
C SER A 261 4.67 -1.68 16.90
N GLY A 262 5.52 -2.29 16.07
CA GLY A 262 5.65 -3.74 15.96
C GLY A 262 4.51 -4.41 15.19
N GLU A 263 3.69 -3.64 14.47
CA GLU A 263 2.69 -4.16 13.53
C GLU A 263 3.38 -4.83 12.32
N SER A 264 4.54 -4.30 11.91
CA SER A 264 5.43 -4.85 10.88
C SER A 264 6.84 -5.17 11.44
N GLU A 265 7.48 -6.25 10.94
CA GLU A 265 8.87 -6.61 11.25
C GLU A 265 9.89 -6.09 10.21
N MET A 266 9.39 -5.79 9.01
CA MET A 266 10.06 -5.18 7.86
C MET A 266 8.99 -4.39 7.08
N ALA A 267 9.34 -3.39 6.29
CA ALA A 267 8.38 -2.67 5.46
C ALA A 267 8.92 -2.34 4.07
N LEU A 268 8.04 -2.39 3.08
CA LEU A 268 8.25 -1.92 1.72
C LEU A 268 7.58 -0.56 1.60
N ALA A 269 8.34 0.48 1.24
CA ALA A 269 7.86 1.86 1.21
C ALA A 269 8.29 2.58 -0.07
N GLY A 270 7.41 3.35 -0.71
CA GLY A 270 7.78 4.04 -1.94
C GLY A 270 6.71 4.91 -2.55
N GLY A 271 6.81 5.14 -3.85
CA GLY A 271 5.77 5.78 -4.64
C GLY A 271 5.99 5.69 -6.15
N VAL A 272 4.93 6.03 -6.88
CA VAL A 272 4.90 6.00 -8.35
C VAL A 272 3.99 7.11 -8.89
N PHE A 273 4.39 7.69 -10.02
CA PHE A 273 3.57 8.64 -10.78
C PHE A 273 3.90 8.56 -12.28
N VAL A 274 2.87 8.35 -13.09
CA VAL A 274 2.91 8.25 -14.56
C VAL A 274 1.69 8.96 -15.16
N MET A 275 1.85 9.66 -16.28
CA MET A 275 0.83 10.40 -17.02
C MET A 275 0.56 9.71 -18.36
N SER A 276 -0.36 8.75 -18.39
CA SER A 276 -0.64 7.97 -19.60
C SER A 276 -1.27 8.85 -20.70
N SER A 277 -2.07 9.85 -20.31
CA SER A 277 -2.73 10.85 -21.16
C SER A 277 -2.26 12.28 -20.82
N PRO A 278 -2.61 13.31 -21.62
CA PRO A 278 -2.27 14.69 -21.30
C PRO A 278 -3.15 15.33 -20.19
N GLN A 279 -4.18 14.66 -19.68
CA GLN A 279 -5.21 15.31 -18.85
C GLN A 279 -4.66 15.94 -17.56
N TYR A 280 -3.85 15.23 -16.78
CA TYR A 280 -3.24 15.80 -15.56
C TYR A 280 -2.36 17.02 -15.88
N TYR A 281 -1.65 16.97 -17.01
CA TYR A 281 -0.83 18.08 -17.50
C TYR A 281 -1.67 19.32 -17.86
N LEU A 282 -2.82 19.11 -18.52
CA LEU A 282 -3.77 20.19 -18.83
C LEU A 282 -4.42 20.79 -17.58
N MET A 283 -4.71 19.98 -16.55
CA MET A 283 -5.17 20.47 -15.25
C MET A 283 -4.10 21.32 -14.54
N ALA A 284 -2.83 20.92 -14.59
CA ALA A 284 -1.70 21.70 -14.07
C ALA A 284 -1.46 23.01 -14.84
N ALA A 285 -1.72 23.02 -16.16
CA ALA A 285 -1.68 24.22 -16.99
C ALA A 285 -2.81 25.21 -16.65
N LYS A 286 -4.06 24.72 -16.56
CA LYS A 286 -5.25 25.53 -16.21
C LYS A 286 -5.24 26.08 -14.77
N THR A 287 -4.38 25.54 -13.89
CA THR A 287 -4.14 26.05 -12.53
C THR A 287 -2.91 26.97 -12.42
N HIS A 288 -2.26 27.28 -13.56
CA HIS A 288 -1.06 28.12 -13.63
C HIS A 288 0.13 27.65 -12.77
N MET A 289 0.23 26.34 -12.50
CA MET A 289 1.37 25.77 -11.75
C MET A 289 2.61 25.59 -12.63
N LEU A 290 2.44 25.44 -13.94
CA LEU A 290 3.53 25.12 -14.87
C LEU A 290 4.44 26.31 -15.20
N SER A 291 5.75 26.04 -15.28
CA SER A 291 6.76 26.98 -15.76
C SER A 291 6.62 27.24 -17.27
N PRO A 292 6.46 28.50 -17.74
CA PRO A 292 6.33 28.82 -19.16
C PRO A 292 7.54 28.50 -20.04
N ASP A 293 8.74 28.37 -19.45
CA ASP A 293 10.00 28.14 -20.18
C ASP A 293 10.51 26.69 -20.09
N GLY A 294 9.72 25.77 -19.52
CA GLY A 294 10.11 24.38 -19.38
C GLY A 294 11.25 24.15 -18.38
N THR A 295 11.52 25.10 -17.48
CA THR A 295 12.62 25.01 -16.50
C THR A 295 12.09 25.07 -15.07
N CYS A 296 12.45 24.08 -14.23
CA CYS A 296 12.32 24.19 -12.77
C CYS A 296 13.46 25.07 -12.24
N ARG A 297 13.14 26.27 -11.75
CA ARG A 297 14.10 27.29 -11.30
C ARG A 297 14.12 27.44 -9.76
N THR A 298 14.36 26.32 -9.07
CA THR A 298 14.33 26.23 -7.60
C THR A 298 15.34 27.19 -6.96
N PHE A 299 14.89 28.00 -6.00
CA PHE A 299 15.66 29.05 -5.31
C PHE A 299 16.21 30.20 -6.17
N ASP A 300 15.92 30.25 -7.47
CA ASP A 300 16.32 31.35 -8.35
C ASP A 300 15.32 32.53 -8.29
N LYS A 301 15.81 33.75 -8.54
CA LYS A 301 15.04 34.99 -8.64
C LYS A 301 13.98 34.97 -9.74
N SER A 302 14.19 34.20 -10.80
CA SER A 302 13.27 34.03 -11.93
C SER A 302 12.32 32.84 -11.79
N ALA A 303 12.31 32.15 -10.63
CA ALA A 303 11.32 31.17 -10.22
C ALA A 303 9.90 31.52 -10.73
N ASN A 304 9.27 30.60 -11.45
CA ASN A 304 8.10 30.87 -12.29
C ASN A 304 7.05 29.74 -12.31
N GLY A 305 7.37 28.55 -11.81
CA GLY A 305 6.48 27.37 -11.82
C GLY A 305 7.26 26.05 -11.81
N ILE A 306 6.54 24.94 -11.82
CA ILE A 306 7.11 23.58 -11.94
C ILE A 306 7.14 23.11 -13.40
N VAL A 307 8.00 22.14 -13.69
CA VAL A 307 7.82 21.22 -14.82
C VAL A 307 7.34 19.89 -14.24
N LEU A 308 6.42 19.19 -14.90
CA LEU A 308 5.99 17.86 -14.46
C LEU A 308 7.04 16.80 -14.82
N GLY A 309 7.27 15.88 -13.90
CA GLY A 309 8.11 14.71 -14.12
C GLY A 309 7.37 13.42 -13.78
N GLU A 310 7.91 12.30 -14.22
CA GLU A 310 7.46 10.95 -13.90
C GLU A 310 8.54 10.19 -13.13
N GLY A 311 8.14 9.18 -12.37
CA GLY A 311 9.11 8.37 -11.64
C GLY A 311 8.47 7.28 -10.80
N VAL A 312 9.26 6.25 -10.51
CA VAL A 312 8.90 5.12 -9.66
C VAL A 312 10.05 4.82 -8.71
N GLY A 313 9.78 4.50 -7.45
CA GLY A 313 10.82 4.19 -6.48
C GLY A 313 10.31 3.39 -5.28
N ALA A 314 11.12 2.45 -4.80
CA ALA A 314 10.85 1.60 -3.65
C ALA A 314 12.08 1.47 -2.71
N LEU A 315 11.80 1.34 -1.42
CA LEU A 315 12.73 1.06 -0.33
C LEU A 315 12.32 -0.22 0.40
N VAL A 316 13.31 -0.96 0.91
CA VAL A 316 13.14 -1.95 1.98
C VAL A 316 13.63 -1.34 3.29
N LEU A 317 12.77 -1.35 4.31
CA LEU A 317 12.97 -0.74 5.63
C LEU A 317 12.92 -1.80 6.74
N LYS A 318 13.77 -1.66 7.75
CA LYS A 318 13.83 -2.59 8.90
C LYS A 318 14.31 -1.86 10.17
N PRO A 319 13.91 -2.25 11.39
CA PRO A 319 14.47 -1.66 12.62
C PRO A 319 15.99 -1.84 12.65
N LEU A 320 16.73 -0.78 13.01
CA LEU A 320 18.20 -0.72 12.84
C LEU A 320 18.92 -1.89 13.54
N ASP A 321 18.56 -2.17 14.79
CA ASP A 321 19.17 -3.26 15.59
C ASP A 321 19.04 -4.62 14.86
N ALA A 322 17.87 -4.90 14.30
CA ALA A 322 17.58 -6.12 13.55
C ALA A 322 18.19 -6.14 12.14
N ALA A 323 18.47 -4.98 11.55
CA ALA A 323 19.20 -4.90 10.28
C ALA A 323 20.69 -5.24 10.46
N ILE A 324 21.27 -4.82 11.59
CA ILE A 324 22.64 -5.17 11.98
C ILE A 324 22.73 -6.67 12.33
N GLU A 325 21.75 -7.24 13.04
CA GLU A 325 21.71 -8.66 13.40
C GLU A 325 21.62 -9.60 12.19
N ASP A 326 20.83 -9.26 11.16
CA ASP A 326 20.71 -10.03 9.90
C ASP A 326 21.92 -9.86 8.95
N GLY A 327 22.90 -9.01 9.29
CA GLY A 327 24.01 -8.66 8.40
C GLY A 327 23.56 -7.93 7.12
N ASN A 328 22.50 -7.12 7.19
CA ASN A 328 22.02 -6.37 6.03
C ASN A 328 23.04 -5.31 5.57
N HIS A 329 23.08 -5.02 4.26
CA HIS A 329 23.59 -3.74 3.79
C HIS A 329 22.68 -2.61 4.32
N ILE A 330 23.25 -1.45 4.63
CA ILE A 330 22.50 -0.28 5.11
C ILE A 330 22.96 0.92 4.27
N TYR A 331 22.04 1.50 3.51
CA TYR A 331 22.29 2.72 2.71
C TYR A 331 22.26 3.98 3.56
N GLY A 332 21.49 3.97 4.65
CA GLY A 332 21.31 5.08 5.58
C GLY A 332 20.27 4.75 6.65
N ILE A 333 20.16 5.63 7.64
CA ILE A 333 19.29 5.48 8.81
C ILE A 333 18.26 6.61 8.81
N ILE A 334 16.98 6.27 8.96
CA ILE A 334 15.92 7.23 9.27
C ILE A 334 15.91 7.43 10.80
N LYS A 335 16.44 8.58 11.25
CA LYS A 335 16.50 9.00 12.66
C LYS A 335 15.17 9.54 13.19
N GLY A 336 14.30 9.98 12.28
CA GLY A 336 12.98 10.50 12.62
C GLY A 336 12.15 10.81 11.38
N SER A 337 10.83 10.74 11.53
CA SER A 337 9.84 11.08 10.50
C SER A 337 8.59 11.65 11.15
N ALA A 338 7.95 12.65 10.52
CA ALA A 338 6.70 13.24 11.00
C ALA A 338 5.87 13.87 9.87
N THR A 339 4.56 13.99 10.09
CA THR A 339 3.59 14.69 9.24
C THR A 339 2.75 15.69 10.03
N ASN A 340 2.20 16.72 9.36
CA ASN A 340 1.18 17.62 9.91
C ASN A 340 0.36 18.33 8.81
N GLN A 341 -0.57 19.22 9.18
CA GLN A 341 -1.35 20.05 8.26
C GLN A 341 -1.05 21.55 8.35
N ASP A 342 -1.09 22.22 7.19
CA ASP A 342 -1.08 23.67 7.06
C ASP A 342 -2.31 24.36 7.66
N GLY A 343 -3.44 23.65 7.78
CA GLY A 343 -4.68 24.19 8.34
C GLY A 343 -5.24 25.31 7.47
N ARG A 344 -5.72 26.39 8.08
CA ARG A 344 -6.40 27.49 7.37
C ARG A 344 -5.41 28.55 6.88
N THR A 345 -5.24 28.61 5.56
CA THR A 345 -4.35 29.57 4.89
C THR A 345 -5.16 30.57 4.05
N LYS A 346 -4.54 31.25 3.06
CA LYS A 346 -5.24 32.19 2.17
C LYS A 346 -6.06 31.52 1.05
N GLY A 347 -5.97 30.20 0.95
CA GLY A 347 -6.67 29.36 -0.03
C GLY A 347 -6.04 27.96 0.01
N ILE A 348 -6.81 26.91 -0.26
CA ILE A 348 -6.43 25.50 0.03
C ILE A 348 -5.09 25.03 -0.57
N THR A 349 -4.54 25.73 -1.56
CA THR A 349 -3.25 25.45 -2.20
C THR A 349 -2.08 26.36 -1.79
N ALA A 350 -2.29 27.28 -0.84
CA ALA A 350 -1.25 28.19 -0.36
C ALA A 350 -0.57 27.63 0.92
N PRO A 351 0.76 27.44 0.94
CA PRO A 351 1.45 26.74 2.03
C PRO A 351 1.59 27.59 3.31
N ASN A 352 1.74 26.93 4.47
CA ASN A 352 1.86 27.59 5.78
C ASN A 352 3.26 27.45 6.42
N MET A 353 4.01 28.57 6.43
CA MET A 353 5.32 28.69 7.09
C MET A 353 5.29 28.26 8.57
N LEU A 354 4.21 28.56 9.30
CA LEU A 354 4.11 28.25 10.72
C LEU A 354 3.90 26.75 10.97
N SER A 355 3.08 26.08 10.14
CA SER A 355 2.88 24.62 10.23
C SER A 355 4.14 23.86 9.83
N GLN A 356 4.82 24.28 8.77
CA GLN A 356 6.12 23.71 8.38
C GLN A 356 7.18 23.91 9.48
N LYS A 357 7.25 25.09 10.10
CA LYS A 357 8.11 25.34 11.26
C LYS A 357 7.75 24.42 12.44
N ALA A 358 6.46 24.29 12.76
CA ALA A 358 5.99 23.46 13.89
C ALA A 358 6.34 21.98 13.69
N LEU A 359 6.16 21.45 12.46
CA LEU A 359 6.57 20.12 12.07
C LEU A 359 8.07 19.88 12.34
N LEU A 360 8.91 20.77 11.81
CA LEU A 360 10.36 20.68 11.93
C LEU A 360 10.83 20.76 13.39
N VAL A 361 10.34 21.73 14.17
CA VAL A 361 10.73 21.89 15.58
C VAL A 361 10.31 20.67 16.41
N SER A 362 9.07 20.20 16.24
CA SER A 362 8.56 19.00 16.91
C SER A 362 9.38 17.75 16.55
N LEU A 363 9.71 17.57 15.27
CA LEU A 363 10.50 16.43 14.81
C LEU A 363 11.94 16.44 15.34
N TYR A 364 12.65 17.57 15.27
CA TYR A 364 14.03 17.65 15.82
C TYR A 364 14.06 17.45 17.34
N GLN A 365 13.03 17.90 18.07
CA GLN A 365 12.86 17.60 19.50
C GLN A 365 12.58 16.12 19.75
N LYS A 366 11.57 15.52 19.09
CA LYS A 366 11.20 14.10 19.25
C LYS A 366 12.33 13.14 18.86
N ALA A 367 13.12 13.48 17.83
CA ALA A 367 14.25 12.68 17.37
C ALA A 367 15.56 12.94 18.15
N THR A 368 15.57 13.90 19.08
CA THR A 368 16.75 14.35 19.86
C THR A 368 17.99 14.73 19.02
N ILE A 369 17.77 15.25 17.80
CA ILE A 369 18.83 15.70 16.88
C ILE A 369 18.96 17.23 16.92
N ASP A 370 20.16 17.73 17.25
CA ASP A 370 20.52 19.15 17.09
C ASP A 370 20.63 19.51 15.59
N PRO A 371 19.81 20.46 15.07
CA PRO A 371 19.90 20.94 13.69
C PRO A 371 21.27 21.53 13.30
N ALA A 372 22.10 21.96 14.26
CA ALA A 372 23.48 22.38 13.98
C ALA A 372 24.40 21.26 13.49
N THR A 373 23.96 19.99 13.59
CA THR A 373 24.62 18.81 13.00
C THR A 373 24.07 18.43 11.62
N VAL A 374 22.91 18.96 11.22
CA VAL A 374 22.35 18.76 9.88
C VAL A 374 23.15 19.59 8.88
N SER A 375 23.64 18.94 7.83
CA SER A 375 24.63 19.52 6.91
C SER A 375 24.14 19.64 5.46
N TYR A 376 23.01 19.01 5.14
CA TYR A 376 22.30 19.15 3.87
C TYR A 376 20.77 19.15 4.10
N ILE A 377 20.03 19.92 3.29
CA ILE A 377 18.57 19.81 3.15
C ILE A 377 18.25 19.56 1.68
N GLU A 378 17.59 18.44 1.40
CA GLU A 378 16.87 18.22 0.15
C GLU A 378 15.45 18.76 0.33
N ALA A 379 15.20 19.91 -0.27
CA ALA A 379 14.00 20.71 -0.09
C ALA A 379 12.87 20.27 -1.03
N HIS A 380 11.64 20.62 -0.66
CA HIS A 380 10.50 20.47 -1.54
C HIS A 380 10.67 21.36 -2.79
N GLY A 381 11.11 22.61 -2.63
CA GLY A 381 11.84 23.41 -3.62
C GLY A 381 11.27 23.37 -5.05
N THR A 382 10.09 23.93 -5.26
CA THR A 382 9.35 23.80 -6.52
C THR A 382 9.76 24.81 -7.61
N GLY A 383 10.59 25.82 -7.31
CA GLY A 383 10.82 26.92 -8.24
C GLY A 383 9.60 27.83 -8.35
N SER A 384 8.83 27.94 -7.26
CA SER A 384 7.62 28.76 -7.19
C SER A 384 7.88 30.06 -6.42
N LYS A 385 7.34 31.18 -6.93
CA LYS A 385 7.56 32.53 -6.36
C LYS A 385 7.14 32.68 -4.90
N LEU A 386 6.24 31.83 -4.42
CA LEU A 386 5.69 31.89 -3.06
C LEU A 386 6.14 30.71 -2.19
N GLY A 387 6.26 29.50 -2.75
CA GLY A 387 6.64 28.31 -1.99
C GLY A 387 8.10 28.32 -1.56
N ASP A 388 9.02 28.61 -2.47
CA ASP A 388 10.46 28.58 -2.19
C ASP A 388 10.86 29.56 -1.05
N PRO A 389 10.36 30.82 -1.00
CA PRO A 389 10.59 31.69 0.16
C PRO A 389 9.94 31.21 1.45
N ILE A 390 8.72 30.63 1.40
CA ILE A 390 8.02 30.10 2.57
C ILE A 390 8.79 28.92 3.20
N GLU A 391 9.25 27.97 2.38
CA GLU A 391 10.00 26.80 2.86
C GLU A 391 11.33 27.23 3.52
N VAL A 392 12.13 28.08 2.87
CA VAL A 392 13.42 28.49 3.45
C VAL A 392 13.24 29.38 4.69
N GLN A 393 12.16 30.16 4.77
CA GLN A 393 11.78 30.87 6.00
C GLN A 393 11.34 29.91 7.11
N ALA A 394 10.55 28.87 6.82
CA ALA A 394 10.14 27.84 7.79
C ALA A 394 11.35 27.05 8.33
N LEU A 395 12.21 26.56 7.43
CA LEU A 395 13.48 25.88 7.76
C LEU A 395 14.38 26.79 8.61
N THR A 396 14.52 28.06 8.24
CA THR A 396 15.32 29.04 9.00
C THR A 396 14.73 29.26 10.39
N ALA A 397 13.42 29.51 10.49
CA ALA A 397 12.74 29.74 11.76
C ALA A 397 12.74 28.51 12.68
N ALA A 398 12.78 27.30 12.12
CA ALA A 398 12.94 26.05 12.86
C ALA A 398 14.37 25.89 13.39
N PHE A 399 15.39 25.97 12.52
CA PHE A 399 16.80 25.84 12.90
C PHE A 399 17.22 26.93 13.90
N ARG A 400 16.69 28.15 13.77
CA ARG A 400 16.92 29.26 14.72
C ARG A 400 16.37 29.03 16.13
N ALA A 401 15.50 28.05 16.35
CA ALA A 401 15.07 27.65 17.69
C ALA A 401 16.17 26.86 18.45
N PHE A 402 17.20 26.38 17.75
CA PHE A 402 18.27 25.54 18.31
C PHE A 402 19.67 26.14 18.11
N THR A 403 19.94 26.85 17.01
CA THR A 403 21.31 27.28 16.67
C THR A 403 21.46 28.71 16.14
N GLY A 404 22.57 29.34 16.58
CA GLY A 404 23.03 30.65 16.12
C GLY A 404 23.80 30.64 14.79
N LYS A 405 24.20 29.47 14.28
CA LYS A 405 25.05 29.34 13.09
C LYS A 405 24.32 29.77 11.80
N THR A 406 25.06 30.40 10.88
CA THR A 406 24.63 30.75 9.51
C THR A 406 25.49 30.02 8.48
N GLN A 407 25.02 29.95 7.23
CA GLN A 407 25.78 29.50 6.06
C GLN A 407 26.54 28.17 6.24
N PHE A 408 26.01 27.25 7.04
CA PHE A 408 26.67 25.99 7.39
C PHE A 408 26.02 24.77 6.75
N CYS A 409 24.73 24.83 6.41
CA CYS A 409 23.99 23.73 5.80
C CYS A 409 23.83 23.98 4.30
N ALA A 410 24.10 22.98 3.47
CA ALA A 410 23.77 23.04 2.05
C ALA A 410 22.24 22.89 1.87
N ILE A 411 21.65 23.54 0.86
CA ILE A 411 20.28 23.28 0.43
C ILE A 411 20.21 23.05 -1.08
N GLY A 412 19.27 22.22 -1.51
CA GLY A 412 19.02 21.92 -2.92
C GLY A 412 17.70 21.21 -3.17
N SER A 413 17.40 20.88 -4.44
CA SER A 413 16.31 19.96 -4.81
C SER A 413 16.69 19.15 -6.05
N HIS A 414 16.08 17.99 -6.29
CA HIS A 414 16.21 17.20 -7.53
C HIS A 414 15.30 17.69 -8.66
N LYS A 415 14.31 18.54 -8.34
CA LYS A 415 13.28 18.97 -9.30
C LYS A 415 13.85 19.81 -10.45
N THR A 416 15.00 20.43 -10.25
CA THR A 416 15.81 21.12 -11.26
C THR A 416 16.34 20.19 -12.35
N ASN A 417 16.47 18.89 -12.06
CA ASN A 417 17.02 17.88 -12.95
C ASN A 417 15.92 17.04 -13.62
N PHE A 418 14.95 16.53 -12.85
CA PHE A 418 13.95 15.54 -13.34
C PHE A 418 12.51 16.08 -13.43
N GLY A 419 12.30 17.36 -13.17
CA GLY A 419 10.97 17.92 -12.94
C GLY A 419 10.39 17.53 -11.58
N HIS A 420 9.17 17.99 -11.30
CA HIS A 420 8.40 17.60 -10.12
C HIS A 420 7.65 16.28 -10.38
N THR A 421 8.16 15.20 -9.82
CA THR A 421 7.64 13.82 -9.99
C THR A 421 6.40 13.49 -9.13
N ILE A 422 5.61 14.52 -8.78
CA ILE A 422 4.39 14.49 -7.97
C ILE A 422 4.48 13.50 -6.79
N MET A 423 3.89 12.31 -6.88
CA MET A 423 3.84 11.35 -5.77
C MET A 423 5.21 10.82 -5.39
N THR A 424 6.12 10.67 -6.37
CA THR A 424 7.46 10.11 -6.21
C THR A 424 8.49 11.17 -5.76
N ALA A 425 8.08 12.44 -5.62
CA ALA A 425 8.99 13.54 -5.30
C ALA A 425 9.68 13.41 -3.92
N GLY A 426 9.02 12.80 -2.93
CA GLY A 426 9.62 12.52 -1.63
C GLY A 426 10.77 11.51 -1.72
N ILE A 427 10.49 10.34 -2.29
CA ILE A 427 11.49 9.26 -2.41
C ILE A 427 12.62 9.59 -3.41
N ALA A 428 12.37 10.38 -4.45
CA ALA A 428 13.43 10.92 -5.31
C ALA A 428 14.46 11.74 -4.52
N GLY A 429 13.99 12.55 -3.55
CA GLY A 429 14.85 13.27 -2.62
C GLY A 429 15.61 12.33 -1.67
N VAL A 430 14.95 11.29 -1.15
CA VAL A 430 15.60 10.25 -0.33
C VAL A 430 16.72 9.55 -1.09
N PHE A 431 16.50 9.11 -2.33
CA PHE A 431 17.55 8.50 -3.15
C PHE A 431 18.72 9.44 -3.39
N LYS A 432 18.46 10.71 -3.72
CA LYS A 432 19.51 11.73 -3.88
C LYS A 432 20.37 11.87 -2.62
N VAL A 433 19.76 11.86 -1.43
CA VAL A 433 20.49 11.90 -0.15
C VAL A 433 21.29 10.61 0.11
N LEU A 434 20.71 9.43 -0.10
CA LEU A 434 21.40 8.15 0.14
C LEU A 434 22.58 7.94 -0.81
N LEU A 435 22.44 8.34 -2.08
CA LEU A 435 23.52 8.31 -3.06
C LEU A 435 24.59 9.36 -2.74
N ALA A 436 24.18 10.55 -2.27
CA ALA A 436 25.10 11.58 -1.76
C ALA A 436 25.88 11.12 -0.52
N MET A 437 25.29 10.31 0.36
CA MET A 437 25.98 9.65 1.46
C MET A 437 26.95 8.58 0.94
N LYS A 438 26.50 7.66 0.07
CA LYS A 438 27.33 6.59 -0.53
C LYS A 438 28.60 7.16 -1.19
N TYR A 439 28.44 8.17 -2.05
CA TYR A 439 29.55 8.78 -2.80
C TYR A 439 30.21 9.95 -2.06
N GLN A 440 29.74 10.29 -0.85
CA GLN A 440 30.28 11.35 0.01
C GLN A 440 30.37 12.71 -0.71
N GLN A 441 29.34 13.04 -1.51
CA GLN A 441 29.27 14.21 -2.38
C GLN A 441 27.86 14.81 -2.39
N ILE A 442 27.75 16.14 -2.34
CA ILE A 442 26.49 16.86 -2.56
C ILE A 442 26.45 17.30 -4.03
N PRO A 443 25.47 16.83 -4.84
CA PRO A 443 25.35 17.24 -6.24
C PRO A 443 24.83 18.68 -6.39
N PRO A 444 25.10 19.34 -7.52
CA PRO A 444 24.58 20.68 -7.82
C PRO A 444 23.04 20.71 -7.91
N THR A 445 22.48 21.82 -7.45
CA THR A 445 21.13 22.28 -7.79
C THR A 445 21.26 23.26 -8.94
N ILE A 446 20.66 22.93 -10.08
CA ILE A 446 20.89 23.61 -11.36
C ILE A 446 19.80 24.65 -11.64
N ASN A 447 19.95 25.43 -12.72
CA ASN A 447 19.04 26.51 -13.12
C ASN A 447 18.97 27.69 -12.12
N VAL A 448 20.03 27.90 -11.35
CA VAL A 448 20.21 29.04 -10.44
C VAL A 448 21.25 30.01 -11.02
N GLU A 449 20.78 31.13 -11.55
CA GLU A 449 21.57 32.23 -12.13
C GLU A 449 21.75 33.37 -11.12
N GLU A 450 20.69 33.72 -10.38
CA GLU A 450 20.70 34.73 -9.32
C GLU A 450 19.78 34.28 -8.17
N ALA A 451 20.33 34.06 -6.98
CA ALA A 451 19.57 33.56 -5.83
C ALA A 451 18.38 34.48 -5.47
N ASN A 452 17.23 33.88 -5.15
CA ASN A 452 15.98 34.61 -4.94
C ASN A 452 16.10 35.65 -3.80
N PRO A 453 15.92 36.96 -4.07
CA PRO A 453 16.11 38.04 -3.09
C PRO A 453 14.98 38.15 -2.05
N GLN A 454 13.92 37.34 -2.14
CA GLN A 454 12.88 37.23 -1.11
C GLN A 454 13.29 36.31 0.07
N ILE A 455 14.47 35.69 -0.02
CA ILE A 455 15.07 34.86 1.02
C ILE A 455 16.32 35.58 1.55
N ASP A 456 16.38 35.77 2.88
CA ASP A 456 17.59 36.28 3.55
C ASP A 456 18.62 35.15 3.65
N TRP A 457 19.28 34.87 2.54
CA TRP A 457 20.32 33.85 2.47
C TRP A 457 21.42 34.11 3.50
N GLN A 458 21.95 35.33 3.57
CA GLN A 458 23.12 35.68 4.40
C GLN A 458 22.91 35.40 5.88
N ASN A 459 21.72 35.70 6.43
CA ASN A 459 21.40 35.44 7.84
C ASN A 459 20.72 34.07 8.07
N SER A 460 20.52 33.26 7.03
CA SER A 460 20.00 31.89 7.15
C SER A 460 21.10 30.87 7.48
N PRO A 461 20.73 29.68 8.00
CA PRO A 461 21.59 28.51 8.06
C PRO A 461 22.12 28.01 6.71
N PHE A 462 21.48 28.40 5.59
CA PHE A 462 21.52 27.65 4.33
C PHE A 462 22.24 28.38 3.20
N PHE A 463 23.09 27.67 2.47
CA PHE A 463 23.62 28.11 1.17
C PHE A 463 23.13 27.17 0.06
N ILE A 464 22.79 27.73 -1.11
CA ILE A 464 22.43 26.93 -2.28
C ILE A 464 23.68 26.19 -2.78
N ASN A 465 23.60 24.87 -2.92
CA ASN A 465 24.72 24.08 -3.46
C ASN A 465 24.63 23.99 -5.00
N THR A 466 25.31 24.89 -5.71
CA THR A 466 25.27 24.99 -7.19
C THR A 466 26.40 24.24 -7.91
N GLU A 467 27.27 23.53 -7.18
CA GLU A 467 28.42 22.79 -7.70
C GLU A 467 28.47 21.37 -7.11
N LEU A 468 29.18 20.43 -7.75
CA LEU A 468 29.47 19.13 -7.14
C LEU A 468 30.49 19.31 -6.01
N ARG A 469 30.08 19.05 -4.76
CA ARG A 469 30.87 19.37 -3.56
C ARG A 469 31.15 18.14 -2.70
N GLU A 470 32.36 18.02 -2.18
CA GLU A 470 32.73 16.95 -1.22
C GLU A 470 31.93 17.10 0.09
N TRP A 471 31.14 16.09 0.45
CA TRP A 471 30.37 16.08 1.69
C TRP A 471 31.25 15.58 2.84
N LYS A 472 31.79 16.50 3.64
CA LYS A 472 32.62 16.17 4.82
C LYS A 472 31.77 15.92 6.05
N SER A 473 32.06 14.83 6.77
CA SER A 473 31.75 14.73 8.20
C SER A 473 32.44 15.90 8.94
N ARG A 474 31.79 16.45 9.96
CA ARG A 474 32.28 17.58 10.74
C ARG A 474 32.42 17.19 12.19
N ASP A 475 33.58 17.48 12.78
CA ASP A 475 33.83 17.34 14.22
C ASP A 475 33.50 15.93 14.77
N GLY A 476 33.62 14.89 13.92
CA GLY A 476 33.26 13.50 14.25
C GLY A 476 31.76 13.17 14.18
N SER A 477 30.90 14.15 13.87
CA SER A 477 29.46 13.93 13.68
C SER A 477 29.18 13.22 12.34
N PRO A 478 28.20 12.30 12.28
CA PRO A 478 27.81 11.65 11.03
C PRO A 478 27.17 12.66 10.07
N ARG A 479 27.27 12.39 8.77
CA ARG A 479 26.53 13.12 7.73
C ARG A 479 25.04 12.99 7.97
N ARG A 480 24.40 14.11 8.28
CA ARG A 480 22.96 14.24 8.48
C ARG A 480 22.33 15.14 7.44
N ALA A 481 21.16 14.74 6.95
CA ALA A 481 20.35 15.53 6.04
C ALA A 481 18.86 15.49 6.41
N GLY A 482 18.15 16.58 6.10
CA GLY A 482 16.69 16.60 6.10
C GLY A 482 16.14 16.42 4.69
N VAL A 483 14.98 15.76 4.55
CA VAL A 483 14.22 15.67 3.29
C VAL A 483 12.81 16.19 3.54
N SER A 484 12.40 17.24 2.83
CA SER A 484 11.05 17.83 2.89
C SER A 484 10.19 17.41 1.70
N SER A 485 8.90 17.16 1.92
CA SER A 485 7.91 17.31 0.85
C SER A 485 6.55 17.75 1.38
N PHE A 486 5.92 18.68 0.67
CA PHE A 486 4.68 19.33 1.04
C PHE A 486 3.62 19.07 -0.05
N GLY A 487 2.45 18.59 0.35
CA GLY A 487 1.34 18.29 -0.55
C GLY A 487 0.58 19.55 -0.94
N LEU A 488 0.05 19.58 -2.17
CA LEU A 488 -0.71 20.71 -2.71
C LEU A 488 -1.94 21.10 -1.85
N SER A 489 -2.46 20.19 -1.03
CA SER A 489 -3.59 20.40 -0.12
C SER A 489 -3.16 20.51 1.36
N GLY A 490 -1.93 20.92 1.64
CA GLY A 490 -1.46 21.32 2.97
C GLY A 490 -0.87 20.21 3.87
N THR A 491 -0.88 18.94 3.44
CA THR A 491 -0.21 17.86 4.19
C THR A 491 1.30 17.98 4.05
N ASN A 492 2.02 18.24 5.14
CA ASN A 492 3.48 18.33 5.15
C ASN A 492 4.11 17.03 5.66
N CYS A 493 5.30 16.68 5.17
CA CYS A 493 6.13 15.59 5.70
C CYS A 493 7.62 15.98 5.70
N HIS A 494 8.37 15.53 6.72
CA HIS A 494 9.83 15.66 6.77
C HIS A 494 10.49 14.39 7.35
N LEU A 495 11.65 14.02 6.81
CA LEU A 495 12.50 12.93 7.30
C LEU A 495 13.87 13.46 7.72
N ILE A 496 14.45 12.90 8.79
CA ILE A 496 15.86 13.08 9.15
C ILE A 496 16.62 11.80 8.77
N LEU A 497 17.59 11.93 7.88
CA LEU A 497 18.46 10.85 7.42
C LEU A 497 19.89 11.03 7.98
N GLU A 498 20.52 9.91 8.35
CA GLU A 498 21.90 9.81 8.83
C GLU A 498 22.65 8.73 8.05
N GLU A 499 23.95 8.92 7.80
CA GLU A 499 24.78 7.91 7.12
C GLU A 499 24.90 6.60 7.93
N PRO A 500 25.10 5.44 7.28
CA PRO A 500 25.18 4.16 7.98
C PRO A 500 26.42 4.09 8.91
N PRO A 501 26.41 3.20 9.92
CA PRO A 501 27.56 3.03 10.81
C PRO A 501 28.82 2.62 10.03
N LEU A 502 30.00 3.01 10.51
CA LEU A 502 31.27 2.62 9.89
C LEU A 502 31.51 1.11 10.02
N ASN A 503 31.07 0.36 9.00
CA ASN A 503 31.38 -1.05 8.84
C ASN A 503 32.90 -1.23 8.81
N LYS A 504 33.44 -1.88 9.84
CA LYS A 504 34.82 -2.36 9.84
C LYS A 504 34.95 -3.36 8.69
N LYS A 505 35.68 -3.01 7.63
CA LYS A 505 36.03 -3.95 6.58
C LYS A 505 36.62 -5.21 7.22
N ARG A 506 35.97 -6.35 7.03
CA ARG A 506 36.64 -7.65 7.21
C ARG A 506 37.77 -7.66 6.17
N ALA A 507 39.00 -7.84 6.63
CA ALA A 507 40.15 -7.94 5.73
C ALA A 507 40.02 -9.19 4.84
N ASP A 508 40.85 -9.30 3.80
CA ASP A 508 40.85 -10.38 2.80
C ASP A 508 41.31 -11.75 3.35
N GLU A 509 40.84 -12.14 4.53
CA GLU A 509 40.93 -13.50 5.05
C GLU A 509 40.07 -14.42 4.18
N GLN A 510 40.70 -15.05 3.19
CA GLN A 510 40.05 -16.10 2.38
C GLN A 510 39.70 -17.29 3.30
N THR A 511 38.43 -17.36 3.71
CA THR A 511 37.93 -18.31 4.71
C THR A 511 37.83 -19.74 4.19
N LYS A 512 37.60 -19.91 2.89
CA LYS A 512 37.40 -21.20 2.20
C LYS A 512 38.23 -21.29 0.91
N PRO A 513 38.66 -22.50 0.46
CA PRO A 513 39.45 -22.66 -0.77
C PRO A 513 38.73 -22.18 -2.04
N ALA A 514 37.40 -22.29 -2.07
CA ALA A 514 36.54 -21.80 -3.15
C ALA A 514 35.13 -21.47 -2.60
N TYR A 515 34.34 -20.74 -3.38
CA TYR A 515 32.97 -20.34 -3.10
C TYR A 515 32.06 -20.66 -4.29
N PHE A 516 30.74 -20.66 -4.05
CA PHE A 516 29.72 -21.12 -5.00
C PHE A 516 28.78 -19.97 -5.36
N PHE A 517 28.64 -19.72 -6.67
CA PHE A 517 27.90 -18.58 -7.21
C PHE A 517 26.78 -19.10 -8.11
N PRO A 518 25.60 -19.42 -7.56
CA PRO A 518 24.42 -19.78 -8.35
C PRO A 518 23.85 -18.55 -9.05
N ILE A 519 23.43 -18.70 -10.31
CA ILE A 519 22.75 -17.67 -11.08
C ILE A 519 21.54 -18.30 -11.77
N SER A 520 20.37 -17.67 -11.68
CA SER A 520 19.15 -18.19 -12.28
C SER A 520 18.16 -17.10 -12.71
N ALA A 521 17.33 -17.44 -13.70
CA ALA A 521 16.24 -16.63 -14.22
C ALA A 521 15.07 -17.50 -14.74
N LYS A 522 13.90 -16.90 -15.02
CA LYS A 522 12.78 -17.61 -15.68
C LYS A 522 13.05 -17.89 -17.17
N THR A 523 13.92 -17.13 -17.84
CA THR A 523 14.27 -17.31 -19.27
C THR A 523 15.78 -17.24 -19.53
N LYS A 524 16.26 -17.84 -20.63
CA LYS A 524 17.67 -17.78 -21.06
C LYS A 524 18.16 -16.35 -21.31
N ALA A 525 17.36 -15.54 -22.00
CA ALA A 525 17.69 -14.13 -22.25
C ALA A 525 17.90 -13.35 -20.94
N ALA A 526 17.04 -13.56 -19.94
CA ALA A 526 17.18 -12.94 -18.63
C ALA A 526 18.41 -13.48 -17.86
N LEU A 527 18.77 -14.76 -18.01
CA LEU A 527 20.01 -15.31 -17.46
C LEU A 527 21.24 -14.63 -18.05
N SER A 528 21.36 -14.56 -19.38
CA SER A 528 22.49 -13.92 -20.06
C SER A 528 22.62 -12.43 -19.72
N GLN A 529 21.50 -11.71 -19.63
CA GLN A 529 21.49 -10.32 -19.17
C GLN A 529 21.88 -10.18 -17.69
N LYS A 530 21.50 -11.13 -16.82
CA LYS A 530 21.87 -11.15 -15.40
C LYS A 530 23.37 -11.41 -15.20
N VAL A 531 23.96 -12.30 -16.00
CA VAL A 531 25.43 -12.50 -16.03
C VAL A 531 26.15 -11.23 -16.53
N GLY A 532 25.69 -10.62 -17.62
CA GLY A 532 26.27 -9.36 -18.13
C GLY A 532 26.10 -8.15 -17.19
N ASN A 533 25.06 -8.14 -16.36
CA ASN A 533 24.90 -7.17 -15.28
C ASN A 533 25.89 -7.45 -14.13
N LEU A 534 26.06 -8.70 -13.73
CA LEU A 534 26.97 -9.10 -12.65
C LEU A 534 28.44 -8.81 -13.00
N ILE A 535 28.89 -9.07 -14.23
CA ILE A 535 30.26 -8.74 -14.67
C ILE A 535 30.52 -7.23 -14.54
N ARG A 536 29.63 -6.39 -15.08
CA ARG A 536 29.77 -4.92 -15.02
C ARG A 536 29.75 -4.38 -13.58
N TRP A 537 29.02 -5.03 -12.68
CA TRP A 537 29.02 -4.69 -11.25
C TRP A 537 30.32 -5.13 -10.56
N LEU A 538 30.83 -6.33 -10.85
CA LEU A 538 32.10 -6.82 -10.31
C LEU A 538 33.27 -5.91 -10.70
N GLU A 539 33.23 -5.31 -11.89
CA GLU A 539 34.23 -4.36 -12.39
C GLU A 539 34.16 -2.98 -11.72
N LYS A 540 32.97 -2.52 -11.31
CA LYS A 540 32.77 -1.17 -10.72
C LYS A 540 32.79 -1.17 -9.19
N GLU A 541 32.13 -2.13 -8.56
CA GLU A 541 31.82 -2.13 -7.12
C GLU A 541 32.39 -3.38 -6.42
N GLY A 542 32.67 -4.48 -7.15
CA GLY A 542 32.94 -5.80 -6.57
C GLY A 542 34.07 -5.84 -5.54
N GLY A 543 35.18 -5.13 -5.80
CA GLY A 543 36.33 -5.01 -4.88
C GLY A 543 36.06 -4.25 -3.57
N THR A 544 34.82 -3.83 -3.32
CA THR A 544 34.37 -3.23 -2.05
C THR A 544 33.97 -4.30 -1.02
N TYR A 545 33.60 -5.51 -1.49
CA TYR A 545 32.93 -6.56 -0.71
C TYR A 545 33.74 -7.86 -0.66
N SER A 546 33.48 -8.69 0.36
CA SER A 546 34.06 -10.04 0.42
C SER A 546 33.46 -10.94 -0.65
N VAL A 547 34.32 -11.78 -1.25
CA VAL A 547 33.91 -12.87 -2.13
C VAL A 547 32.98 -13.88 -1.43
N GLU A 548 33.12 -14.08 -0.11
CA GLU A 548 32.19 -14.91 0.68
C GLU A 548 30.80 -14.26 0.82
N ASP A 549 30.71 -12.93 0.96
CA ASP A 549 29.44 -12.19 1.10
C ASP A 549 28.69 -12.09 -0.24
N ILE A 550 29.41 -12.01 -1.37
CA ILE A 550 28.84 -12.11 -2.73
C ILE A 550 28.25 -13.52 -2.94
N SER A 551 29.01 -14.57 -2.58
CA SER A 551 28.57 -15.97 -2.59
C SER A 551 27.33 -16.18 -1.70
N TYR A 552 27.37 -15.68 -0.46
CA TYR A 552 26.24 -15.72 0.48
C TYR A 552 25.00 -15.07 -0.11
N THR A 553 25.12 -13.87 -0.69
CA THR A 553 23.97 -13.14 -1.25
C THR A 553 23.36 -13.83 -2.47
N LEU A 554 24.16 -14.45 -3.34
CA LEU A 554 23.62 -15.21 -4.48
C LEU A 554 22.90 -16.49 -4.04
N VAL A 555 23.38 -17.18 -3.00
CA VAL A 555 22.76 -18.42 -2.47
C VAL A 555 21.52 -18.14 -1.62
N GLN A 556 21.57 -17.12 -0.75
CA GLN A 556 20.54 -16.85 0.26
C GLN A 556 19.57 -15.75 -0.14
N GLY A 557 20.02 -14.82 -0.99
CA GLY A 557 19.32 -13.56 -1.29
C GLY A 557 18.69 -13.50 -2.67
N ARG A 558 18.56 -14.63 -3.38
CA ARG A 558 17.98 -14.72 -4.73
C ARG A 558 17.10 -15.96 -4.85
N SER A 559 15.90 -15.82 -5.38
CA SER A 559 15.02 -16.95 -5.70
C SER A 559 15.63 -17.81 -6.83
N HIS A 560 15.48 -19.15 -6.75
CA HIS A 560 16.23 -20.10 -7.58
C HIS A 560 15.38 -20.71 -8.72
N PHE A 561 15.19 -19.92 -9.77
CA PHE A 561 14.37 -20.23 -10.95
C PHE A 561 14.85 -21.44 -11.77
N ALA A 562 14.09 -21.78 -12.81
CA ALA A 562 14.26 -23.00 -13.61
C ALA A 562 15.46 -22.96 -14.58
N VAL A 563 15.80 -21.80 -15.16
CA VAL A 563 17.01 -21.68 -16.00
C VAL A 563 18.17 -21.33 -15.07
N ARG A 564 19.12 -22.26 -14.93
CA ARG A 564 20.19 -22.21 -13.91
C ARG A 564 21.58 -22.32 -14.55
N SER A 565 22.51 -21.54 -14.00
CA SER A 565 23.95 -21.65 -14.23
C SER A 565 24.67 -21.50 -12.88
N ALA A 566 25.93 -21.94 -12.80
CA ALA A 566 26.71 -21.86 -11.56
C ALA A 566 28.21 -21.71 -11.86
N VAL A 567 28.89 -20.96 -11.00
CA VAL A 567 30.36 -20.82 -11.00
C VAL A 567 30.92 -21.27 -9.66
N VAL A 568 32.10 -21.92 -9.68
CA VAL A 568 32.92 -22.17 -8.49
C VAL A 568 34.25 -21.43 -8.65
N ALA A 569 34.49 -20.44 -7.79
CA ALA A 569 35.65 -19.55 -7.87
C ALA A 569 36.20 -19.23 -6.48
N ARG A 570 37.52 -19.00 -6.39
CA ARG A 570 38.23 -18.67 -5.15
C ARG A 570 38.24 -17.16 -4.82
N ASP A 571 38.19 -16.32 -5.86
CA ASP A 571 38.34 -14.87 -5.79
C ASP A 571 37.51 -14.17 -6.88
N ILE A 572 37.41 -12.83 -6.81
CA ILE A 572 36.63 -11.99 -7.74
C ILE A 572 37.17 -12.06 -9.19
N HIS A 573 38.47 -12.29 -9.38
CA HIS A 573 39.08 -12.37 -10.72
C HIS A 573 38.72 -13.70 -11.40
N GLU A 574 38.86 -14.83 -10.70
CA GLU A 574 38.42 -16.15 -11.18
C GLU A 574 36.91 -16.14 -11.45
N LEU A 575 36.09 -15.55 -10.56
CA LEU A 575 34.66 -15.38 -10.76
C LEU A 575 34.36 -14.62 -12.06
N LYS A 576 34.99 -13.45 -12.27
CA LYS A 576 34.77 -12.68 -13.50
C LYS A 576 35.21 -13.46 -14.75
N GLN A 577 36.33 -14.16 -14.71
CA GLN A 577 36.83 -14.97 -15.82
C GLN A 577 35.88 -16.12 -16.19
N CYS A 578 35.31 -16.82 -15.20
CA CYS A 578 34.29 -17.85 -15.42
C CYS A 578 33.00 -17.27 -16.03
N LEU A 579 32.50 -16.14 -15.50
CA LEU A 579 31.31 -15.47 -16.03
C LEU A 579 31.52 -14.95 -17.45
N SER A 580 32.70 -14.39 -17.76
CA SER A 580 33.07 -13.98 -19.12
C SER A 580 33.16 -15.18 -20.07
N THR A 581 33.65 -16.33 -19.60
CA THR A 581 33.65 -17.58 -20.39
C THR A 581 32.23 -18.01 -20.74
N ILE A 582 31.30 -17.99 -19.77
CA ILE A 582 29.87 -18.30 -19.98
C ILE A 582 29.24 -17.36 -21.02
N MET A 583 29.55 -16.06 -20.99
CA MET A 583 29.05 -15.11 -22.02
C MET A 583 29.71 -15.27 -23.40
N SER A 584 30.91 -15.83 -23.49
CA SER A 584 31.63 -16.00 -24.76
C SER A 584 31.38 -17.35 -25.43
N GLN A 585 30.93 -18.34 -24.66
CA GLN A 585 30.62 -19.69 -25.12
C GLN A 585 29.10 -19.86 -25.17
N ASP A 586 28.53 -19.53 -26.33
CA ASP A 586 27.14 -19.78 -26.70
C ASP A 586 26.90 -21.30 -26.87
N ARG A 587 27.00 -22.05 -25.75
CA ARG A 587 27.13 -23.52 -25.70
C ARG A 587 26.26 -24.15 -24.64
N SER A 588 25.48 -25.13 -25.08
CA SER A 588 24.57 -25.98 -24.31
C SER A 588 25.24 -26.96 -23.32
N GLU A 589 26.49 -26.77 -22.93
CA GLU A 589 27.22 -27.67 -22.01
C GLU A 589 27.09 -27.25 -20.53
N HIS A 590 26.58 -26.03 -20.27
CA HIS A 590 26.30 -25.50 -18.92
C HIS A 590 24.87 -24.99 -18.74
N GLU A 591 23.99 -25.19 -19.73
CA GLU A 591 22.57 -24.84 -19.66
C GLU A 591 21.69 -26.08 -19.68
N VAL A 592 21.15 -26.49 -18.52
CA VAL A 592 19.99 -27.39 -18.49
C VAL A 592 18.75 -26.52 -18.42
N GLU A 593 18.24 -26.13 -19.59
CA GLU A 593 16.80 -25.88 -19.71
C GLU A 593 16.09 -27.19 -19.35
N LYS A 594 15.26 -27.14 -18.31
CA LYS A 594 14.70 -28.30 -17.59
C LYS A 594 14.18 -29.36 -18.57
N GLU A 595 14.97 -30.40 -18.87
CA GLU A 595 14.51 -31.60 -19.58
C GLU A 595 13.54 -32.35 -18.64
N LYS A 596 12.26 -31.95 -18.68
CA LYS A 596 11.34 -32.07 -17.52
C LYS A 596 11.11 -33.51 -17.05
N GLY A 597 11.36 -34.51 -17.91
CA GLY A 597 11.30 -35.93 -17.57
C GLY A 597 12.54 -36.50 -16.86
N TYR A 598 13.76 -36.05 -17.18
CA TYR A 598 14.98 -36.70 -16.68
C TYR A 598 15.39 -36.18 -15.30
N ALA A 599 15.44 -34.85 -15.13
CA ALA A 599 15.86 -34.22 -13.88
C ALA A 599 14.89 -34.53 -12.71
N SER A 600 13.58 -34.54 -12.96
CA SER A 600 12.54 -34.82 -11.96
C SER A 600 12.57 -36.27 -11.45
N GLN A 601 12.89 -37.23 -12.32
CA GLN A 601 13.05 -38.64 -11.95
C GLN A 601 14.35 -38.90 -11.17
N MET A 602 15.41 -38.12 -11.44
CA MET A 602 16.69 -38.27 -10.75
C MET A 602 16.82 -37.47 -9.45
N GLU A 603 16.07 -36.39 -9.23
CA GLU A 603 16.17 -35.58 -8.01
C GLU A 603 16.05 -36.39 -6.70
N PRO A 604 15.12 -37.36 -6.54
CA PRO A 604 15.05 -38.18 -5.33
C PRO A 604 16.29 -39.05 -5.08
N LEU A 605 17.04 -39.40 -6.12
CA LEU A 605 18.28 -40.20 -6.03
C LEU A 605 19.51 -39.31 -5.78
N LEU A 606 19.53 -38.11 -6.36
CA LEU A 606 20.64 -37.16 -6.27
C LEU A 606 20.61 -36.31 -4.98
N ARG A 607 19.43 -35.97 -4.47
CA ARG A 607 19.26 -35.13 -3.27
C ARG A 607 19.97 -35.68 -2.02
N PRO A 608 19.91 -37.00 -1.69
CA PRO A 608 20.66 -37.57 -0.56
C PRO A 608 22.19 -37.40 -0.71
N TYR A 609 22.71 -37.54 -1.93
CA TYR A 609 24.14 -37.37 -2.22
C TYR A 609 24.59 -35.91 -2.12
N GLY A 610 23.79 -34.97 -2.64
CA GLY A 610 24.00 -33.53 -2.45
C GLY A 610 23.99 -33.11 -0.98
N SER A 611 23.03 -33.60 -0.20
CA SER A 611 22.97 -33.36 1.26
C SER A 611 24.17 -33.94 2.00
N TRP A 612 24.71 -35.09 1.57
CA TRP A 612 25.96 -35.63 2.13
C TRP A 612 27.17 -34.75 1.80
N LEU A 613 27.32 -34.31 0.53
CA LEU A 613 28.39 -33.39 0.12
C LEU A 613 28.38 -32.07 0.91
N LEU A 614 27.19 -31.49 1.14
CA LEU A 614 27.04 -30.29 1.99
C LEU A 614 27.57 -30.53 3.40
N GLN A 615 27.13 -31.61 4.07
CA GLN A 615 27.61 -31.94 5.42
C GLN A 615 29.12 -32.18 5.50
N GLU A 616 29.72 -32.78 4.46
CA GLU A 616 31.17 -33.02 4.41
C GLU A 616 31.97 -31.71 4.34
N LEU A 617 31.56 -30.78 3.47
CA LEU A 617 32.20 -29.47 3.32
C LEU A 617 32.14 -28.65 4.61
N ILE A 618 31.09 -28.83 5.42
CA ILE A 618 30.92 -28.19 6.74
C ILE A 618 31.78 -28.86 7.82
N LYS A 619 31.89 -30.20 7.81
CA LYS A 619 32.69 -30.95 8.80
C LYS A 619 34.19 -30.69 8.67
N GLY A 620 34.68 -30.43 7.44
CA GLY A 620 35.93 -29.71 7.13
C GLY A 620 37.28 -30.34 7.52
N ALA A 621 37.35 -31.17 8.56
CA ALA A 621 38.57 -31.53 9.28
C ALA A 621 39.57 -32.46 8.54
N SER A 622 39.33 -32.81 7.27
CA SER A 622 40.17 -33.76 6.52
C SER A 622 40.20 -33.55 4.99
N ILE A 623 39.58 -32.49 4.47
CA ILE A 623 39.43 -32.25 3.02
C ILE A 623 40.50 -31.26 2.56
N ASN A 624 41.20 -31.57 1.45
CA ASN A 624 42.23 -30.68 0.90
C ASN A 624 41.64 -29.60 -0.05
N GLN A 625 42.41 -28.57 -0.40
CA GLN A 625 41.93 -27.42 -1.19
C GLN A 625 41.33 -27.79 -2.55
N ASN A 626 41.94 -28.75 -3.27
CA ASN A 626 41.43 -29.19 -4.58
C ASN A 626 40.14 -29.99 -4.38
N GLU A 627 40.17 -30.98 -3.48
CA GLU A 627 39.01 -31.82 -3.18
C GLU A 627 37.80 -31.04 -2.65
N PHE A 628 38.03 -29.93 -1.93
CA PHE A 628 36.98 -28.99 -1.56
C PHE A 628 36.35 -28.33 -2.80
N LYS A 629 37.18 -27.87 -3.75
CA LYS A 629 36.71 -27.27 -5.02
C LYS A 629 36.01 -28.31 -5.91
N ASP A 630 36.49 -29.54 -5.95
CA ASP A 630 35.88 -30.64 -6.70
C ASP A 630 34.50 -30.99 -6.14
N ARG A 631 34.39 -31.21 -4.82
CA ARG A 631 33.11 -31.46 -4.12
C ARG A 631 32.11 -30.30 -4.32
N LEU A 632 32.59 -29.04 -4.30
CA LEU A 632 31.76 -27.87 -4.56
C LEU A 632 31.35 -27.74 -6.05
N SER A 633 32.18 -28.23 -6.98
CA SER A 633 31.85 -28.27 -8.41
C SER A 633 30.80 -29.35 -8.73
N ILE A 634 30.81 -30.48 -8.02
CA ILE A 634 29.74 -31.48 -8.08
C ILE A 634 28.42 -30.89 -7.57
N LEU A 635 28.45 -30.10 -6.48
CA LEU A 635 27.27 -29.37 -6.01
C LEU A 635 26.76 -28.35 -7.05
N ALA A 636 27.65 -27.67 -7.77
CA ALA A 636 27.26 -26.75 -8.85
C ALA A 636 26.57 -27.47 -10.02
N ASP A 637 27.06 -28.64 -10.42
CA ASP A 637 26.40 -29.52 -11.40
C ASP A 637 24.99 -29.97 -10.95
N LEU A 638 24.86 -30.37 -9.68
CA LEU A 638 23.55 -30.71 -9.09
C LEU A 638 22.58 -29.53 -9.06
N TYR A 639 23.06 -28.31 -8.79
CA TYR A 639 22.24 -27.09 -8.84
C TYR A 639 21.70 -26.82 -10.25
N VAL A 640 22.57 -26.87 -11.27
CA VAL A 640 22.21 -26.67 -12.68
C VAL A 640 21.22 -27.73 -13.17
N LYS A 641 21.38 -28.98 -12.74
CA LYS A 641 20.42 -30.07 -12.97
C LYS A 641 19.09 -29.94 -12.21
N GLY A 642 18.87 -28.82 -11.53
CA GLY A 642 17.60 -28.49 -10.89
C GLY A 642 17.41 -29.04 -9.48
N CYS A 643 18.39 -29.75 -8.91
CA CYS A 643 18.26 -30.38 -7.59
C CYS A 643 18.15 -29.34 -6.47
N ASN A 644 17.19 -29.52 -5.56
CA ASN A 644 16.88 -28.57 -4.51
C ASN A 644 17.42 -29.08 -3.16
N LEU A 645 18.57 -28.52 -2.78
CA LEU A 645 19.26 -28.81 -1.52
C LEU A 645 19.04 -27.69 -0.48
N GLU A 646 19.40 -27.97 0.77
CA GLU A 646 19.48 -26.97 1.83
C GLU A 646 20.78 -26.17 1.69
N TRP A 647 20.81 -25.29 0.69
CA TRP A 647 21.98 -24.47 0.33
C TRP A 647 22.41 -23.50 1.44
N ASP A 648 21.55 -23.21 2.41
CA ASP A 648 21.87 -22.37 3.56
C ASP A 648 22.98 -22.96 4.44
N GLN A 649 23.11 -24.30 4.45
CA GLN A 649 24.12 -25.01 5.21
C GLN A 649 25.57 -24.69 4.77
N LEU A 650 25.80 -24.13 3.57
CA LEU A 650 27.13 -23.71 3.09
C LEU A 650 27.78 -22.59 3.93
N PHE A 651 27.03 -21.93 4.82
CA PHE A 651 27.47 -20.75 5.56
C PHE A 651 27.22 -20.89 7.07
N GLU A 652 28.20 -20.48 7.87
CA GLU A 652 28.03 -20.36 9.31
C GLU A 652 27.01 -19.27 9.65
N LYS A 653 26.08 -19.55 10.56
CA LYS A 653 24.99 -18.62 10.90
C LYS A 653 25.56 -17.36 11.57
N GLY A 654 25.19 -16.19 11.06
CA GLY A 654 25.71 -14.89 11.48
C GLY A 654 27.10 -14.53 10.92
N ARG A 655 27.67 -15.31 9.98
CA ARG A 655 28.99 -15.01 9.39
C ARG A 655 28.92 -14.14 8.13
N GLY A 656 27.96 -14.38 7.25
CA GLY A 656 27.83 -13.74 5.94
C GLY A 656 26.92 -12.50 5.99
N HIS A 657 27.28 -11.49 5.20
CA HIS A 657 26.55 -10.23 5.05
C HIS A 657 25.87 -10.17 3.68
N ARG A 658 24.80 -9.38 3.57
CA ARG A 658 24.07 -9.16 2.31
C ARG A 658 24.69 -8.00 1.54
N VAL A 659 24.84 -8.17 0.23
CA VAL A 659 25.51 -7.23 -0.69
C VAL A 659 24.51 -6.70 -1.72
N PRO A 660 24.51 -5.40 -2.07
CA PRO A 660 23.67 -4.85 -3.15
C PRO A 660 24.18 -5.30 -4.53
N LEU A 661 23.91 -6.56 -4.86
CA LEU A 661 24.21 -7.20 -6.15
C LEU A 661 23.14 -6.84 -7.19
N PRO A 662 23.46 -6.89 -8.50
CA PRO A 662 22.49 -6.62 -9.55
C PRO A 662 21.22 -7.46 -9.43
N THR A 663 20.11 -6.80 -9.72
CA THR A 663 18.76 -7.33 -9.58
C THR A 663 18.29 -7.98 -10.89
N TYR A 664 17.14 -8.67 -10.82
CA TYR A 664 16.54 -9.37 -11.94
C TYR A 664 16.31 -8.44 -13.15
N PRO A 665 16.81 -8.81 -14.35
CA PRO A 665 16.47 -8.12 -15.58
C PRO A 665 15.13 -8.65 -16.11
N PHE A 666 14.04 -7.91 -15.84
CA PHE A 666 12.75 -8.15 -16.48
C PHE A 666 12.88 -7.92 -17.99
N ILE A 667 12.33 -8.85 -18.78
CA ILE A 667 12.33 -8.76 -20.25
C ILE A 667 10.87 -8.70 -20.68
N GLY A 668 10.29 -7.50 -20.51
CA GLY A 668 8.89 -7.27 -20.77
C GLY A 668 8.55 -7.06 -22.25
N GLU A 669 7.38 -7.54 -22.64
CA GLU A 669 6.73 -7.17 -23.91
C GLU A 669 5.85 -5.91 -23.71
N SER A 670 5.38 -5.31 -24.80
CA SER A 670 4.51 -4.13 -24.74
C SER A 670 3.08 -4.53 -24.38
N TYR A 671 2.57 -4.04 -23.24
CA TYR A 671 1.20 -4.24 -22.78
C TYR A 671 0.50 -2.88 -22.69
N TRP A 672 -0.30 -2.58 -23.71
CA TRP A 672 -1.10 -1.36 -23.81
C TRP A 672 -2.51 -1.64 -24.30
N ILE A 673 -3.46 -0.78 -23.96
CA ILE A 673 -4.82 -0.83 -24.51
C ILE A 673 -4.76 -0.35 -25.97
N ALA A 674 -4.62 -1.27 -26.92
CA ALA A 674 -4.35 -0.97 -28.33
C ALA A 674 -5.32 0.08 -28.95
N GLU A 675 -4.79 1.08 -29.67
CA GLU A 675 -5.57 2.08 -30.38
C GLU A 675 -6.39 1.48 -31.54
N CYS A 676 -7.60 2.01 -31.78
CA CYS A 676 -8.38 1.68 -32.98
C CYS A 676 -8.33 2.87 -33.96
N GLY A 677 -7.38 2.84 -34.90
CA GLY A 677 -7.35 3.82 -36.00
C GLY A 677 -5.97 4.09 -36.64
N SER A 678 -4.88 3.79 -35.95
CA SER A 678 -3.51 4.08 -36.41
C SER A 678 -3.06 3.17 -37.56
N HIS A 679 -3.43 3.58 -38.77
CA HIS A 679 -2.98 3.04 -40.06
C HIS A 679 -1.48 3.35 -40.32
N LEU A 680 -0.56 2.91 -39.45
CA LEU A 680 0.90 2.97 -39.63
C LEU A 680 1.59 1.88 -38.77
N SER A 681 2.40 1.03 -39.41
CA SER A 681 3.30 -0.01 -38.83
C SER A 681 2.73 -1.12 -37.93
N THR A 682 1.71 -0.92 -37.09
CA THR A 682 1.31 -1.91 -36.06
C THR A 682 0.62 -3.17 -36.59
N ARG A 683 0.00 -3.11 -37.79
CA ARG A 683 -0.88 -4.16 -38.30
C ARG A 683 -0.22 -5.54 -38.44
N GLU A 684 1.03 -5.60 -38.87
CA GLU A 684 1.76 -6.87 -39.01
C GLU A 684 2.11 -7.49 -37.64
N GLN A 685 2.45 -6.68 -36.64
CA GLN A 685 2.65 -7.15 -35.27
C GLN A 685 1.35 -7.62 -34.63
N SER A 686 0.26 -6.85 -34.75
CA SER A 686 -1.05 -7.26 -34.22
C SER A 686 -1.59 -8.53 -34.88
N GLU A 687 -1.44 -8.68 -36.21
CA GLU A 687 -1.82 -9.93 -36.88
C GLU A 687 -0.90 -11.10 -36.54
N SER A 688 0.40 -10.87 -36.28
CA SER A 688 1.35 -11.88 -35.81
C SER A 688 1.01 -12.38 -34.39
N LEU A 689 0.77 -11.45 -33.46
CA LEU A 689 0.34 -11.76 -32.10
C LEU A 689 -1.01 -12.48 -32.10
N LEU A 690 -2.01 -11.99 -32.83
CA LEU A 690 -3.31 -12.66 -32.94
C LEU A 690 -3.20 -14.07 -33.56
N LYS A 691 -2.31 -14.29 -34.55
CA LYS A 691 -2.04 -15.63 -35.09
C LYS A 691 -1.35 -16.55 -34.07
N SER A 692 -0.42 -16.04 -33.26
CA SER A 692 0.26 -16.83 -32.22
C SER A 692 -0.58 -17.13 -30.96
N TYR A 693 -1.64 -16.35 -30.72
CA TYR A 693 -2.65 -16.62 -29.68
C TYR A 693 -3.86 -17.46 -30.16
N ALA A 694 -4.13 -17.49 -31.47
CA ALA A 694 -5.28 -18.24 -32.01
C ALA A 694 -4.98 -19.74 -32.13
N GLY A 695 -3.77 -20.08 -32.60
CA GLY A 695 -3.46 -21.41 -33.13
C GLY A 695 -4.20 -21.70 -34.46
N ASP A 696 -3.70 -22.64 -35.25
CA ASP A 696 -4.39 -23.06 -36.47
C ASP A 696 -5.43 -24.14 -36.16
N LEU A 697 -6.61 -23.69 -35.74
CA LEU A 697 -7.76 -24.55 -35.42
C LEU A 697 -8.31 -25.32 -36.63
N SER A 698 -7.88 -25.02 -37.87
CA SER A 698 -8.43 -25.67 -39.08
C SER A 698 -8.12 -27.17 -39.16
N GLY A 699 -7.08 -27.65 -38.47
CA GLY A 699 -6.70 -29.06 -38.42
C GLY A 699 -7.56 -29.92 -37.47
N LEU A 700 -8.15 -29.34 -36.42
CA LEU A 700 -8.79 -30.10 -35.34
C LEU A 700 -10.25 -30.54 -35.63
N THR A 701 -10.87 -30.02 -36.69
CA THR A 701 -12.26 -30.35 -37.05
C THR A 701 -12.40 -30.97 -38.45
N ASN A 702 -11.30 -31.41 -39.08
CA ASN A 702 -11.31 -31.92 -40.45
C ASN A 702 -11.20 -33.46 -40.50
N PRO A 703 -12.23 -34.20 -40.98
CA PRO A 703 -12.23 -35.67 -41.00
C PRO A 703 -11.15 -36.34 -41.87
N GLU A 704 -10.49 -35.60 -42.77
CA GLU A 704 -9.60 -36.19 -43.78
C GLU A 704 -8.16 -36.48 -43.28
N TYR A 705 -7.82 -36.14 -42.04
CA TYR A 705 -6.46 -36.30 -41.48
C TYR A 705 -6.12 -37.70 -40.90
N GLU A 706 -6.94 -38.73 -41.16
CA GLU A 706 -6.76 -40.08 -40.60
C GLU A 706 -5.77 -41.00 -41.35
N SER A 707 -5.35 -40.65 -42.58
CA SER A 707 -4.75 -41.62 -43.51
C SER A 707 -3.28 -42.01 -43.25
N GLU A 708 -2.43 -41.09 -42.74
CA GLU A 708 -0.95 -41.27 -42.81
C GLU A 708 -0.21 -41.46 -41.48
N ARG A 709 -0.88 -41.53 -40.31
CA ARG A 709 -0.24 -41.89 -39.03
C ARG A 709 -0.92 -43.05 -38.31
N ARG A 710 -0.69 -44.26 -38.84
CA ARG A 710 -1.00 -45.55 -38.21
C ARG A 710 0.26 -46.35 -37.82
N GLN A 711 1.03 -45.83 -36.87
CA GLN A 711 1.92 -46.65 -36.03
C GLN A 711 2.34 -45.89 -34.76
N GLU A 712 2.73 -46.68 -33.75
CA GLU A 712 3.14 -46.26 -32.40
C GLU A 712 2.04 -45.61 -31.53
N GLY A 713 2.23 -45.69 -30.21
CA GLY A 713 1.16 -45.55 -29.22
C GLY A 713 0.73 -44.10 -28.99
N ARG A 714 -0.46 -43.73 -29.46
CA ARG A 714 -1.06 -42.41 -29.17
C ARG A 714 -1.47 -42.32 -27.70
N ASP A 715 -1.01 -41.28 -27.02
CA ASP A 715 -1.59 -40.84 -25.75
C ASP A 715 -3.05 -40.40 -26.00
N LYS A 716 -3.99 -40.98 -25.26
CA LYS A 716 -5.43 -40.76 -25.42
C LYS A 716 -5.90 -39.39 -24.93
N LEU A 717 -5.13 -38.73 -24.06
CA LEU A 717 -5.47 -37.40 -23.54
C LEU A 717 -5.00 -36.27 -24.47
N GLN A 718 -4.11 -36.55 -25.42
CA GLN A 718 -3.46 -35.54 -26.25
C GLN A 718 -4.42 -34.56 -26.97
N PRO A 719 -5.51 -35.00 -27.64
CA PRO A 719 -6.44 -34.08 -28.30
C PRO A 719 -7.20 -33.18 -27.31
N LEU A 720 -7.49 -33.69 -26.11
CA LEU A 720 -8.16 -32.95 -25.04
C LEU A 720 -7.23 -31.91 -24.41
N ARG A 721 -5.96 -32.27 -24.17
CA ARG A 721 -4.91 -31.31 -23.77
C ARG A 721 -4.76 -30.19 -24.79
N GLU A 722 -4.72 -30.52 -26.08
CA GLU A 722 -4.58 -29.54 -27.16
C GLU A 722 -5.77 -28.57 -27.20
N ALA A 723 -7.01 -29.07 -27.06
CA ALA A 723 -8.20 -28.22 -27.01
C ALA A 723 -8.28 -27.33 -25.75
N LEU A 724 -7.90 -27.87 -24.57
CA LEU A 724 -7.79 -27.09 -23.34
C LEU A 724 -6.70 -26.01 -23.47
N THR A 725 -5.54 -26.35 -24.03
CA THR A 725 -4.42 -25.43 -24.27
C THR A 725 -4.80 -24.28 -25.20
N HIS A 726 -5.50 -24.56 -26.31
CA HIS A 726 -6.02 -23.52 -27.21
C HIS A 726 -7.09 -22.65 -26.53
N THR A 727 -7.86 -23.21 -25.60
CA THR A 727 -8.86 -22.43 -24.84
C THR A 727 -8.19 -21.51 -23.82
N VAL A 728 -7.17 -21.98 -23.09
CA VAL A 728 -6.31 -21.14 -22.22
C VAL A 728 -5.61 -20.04 -23.03
N SER A 729 -5.00 -20.38 -24.16
CA SER A 729 -4.34 -19.42 -25.06
C SER A 729 -5.30 -18.31 -25.52
N ARG A 730 -6.51 -18.70 -25.97
CA ARG A 730 -7.56 -17.77 -26.38
C ARG A 730 -8.04 -16.88 -25.22
N LEU A 731 -8.19 -17.44 -24.02
CA LEU A 731 -8.74 -16.75 -22.85
C LEU A 731 -7.73 -15.74 -22.27
N LEU A 732 -6.51 -16.18 -21.96
CA LEU A 732 -5.49 -15.38 -21.27
C LEU A 732 -4.55 -14.59 -22.18
N LYS A 733 -4.58 -14.84 -23.50
CA LYS A 733 -3.62 -14.31 -24.49
C LYS A 733 -2.16 -14.70 -24.18
N VAL A 734 -1.96 -15.93 -23.68
CA VAL A 734 -0.64 -16.59 -23.61
C VAL A 734 -0.42 -17.32 -24.94
N ARG A 735 0.80 -17.32 -25.50
CA ARG A 735 1.09 -18.04 -26.76
C ARG A 735 0.99 -19.55 -26.51
N VAL A 736 0.46 -20.31 -27.48
CA VAL A 736 0.30 -21.77 -27.35
C VAL A 736 1.60 -22.48 -26.96
N GLY A 737 2.75 -22.03 -27.47
CA GLY A 737 4.06 -22.61 -27.16
C GLY A 737 4.62 -22.29 -25.76
N ASP A 738 4.03 -21.33 -25.04
CA ASP A 738 4.44 -20.97 -23.66
C ASP A 738 3.62 -21.76 -22.60
N ILE A 739 2.58 -22.51 -23.02
CA ILE A 739 1.68 -23.25 -22.14
C ILE A 739 2.16 -24.70 -21.98
N ASP A 740 2.61 -25.04 -20.78
CA ASP A 740 2.96 -26.38 -20.34
C ASP A 740 1.79 -26.97 -19.53
N VAL A 741 1.33 -28.15 -19.95
CA VAL A 741 0.15 -28.81 -19.36
C VAL A 741 0.34 -29.28 -17.92
N GLU A 742 1.60 -29.42 -17.46
CA GLU A 742 1.94 -29.80 -16.08
C GLU A 742 2.20 -28.58 -15.17
N THR A 743 2.16 -27.36 -15.72
CA THR A 743 2.30 -26.14 -14.92
C THR A 743 0.97 -25.77 -14.26
N GLU A 744 1.02 -25.32 -13.01
CA GLU A 744 -0.14 -24.88 -12.23
C GLU A 744 -0.78 -23.67 -12.92
N LEU A 745 -2.09 -23.73 -13.22
CA LEU A 745 -2.81 -22.74 -14.02
C LEU A 745 -2.67 -21.30 -13.51
N SER A 746 -2.51 -21.14 -12.19
CA SER A 746 -2.27 -19.85 -11.54
C SER A 746 -0.94 -19.18 -11.94
N GLU A 747 0.10 -19.90 -12.40
CA GLU A 747 1.33 -19.28 -12.92
C GLU A 747 1.11 -18.56 -14.27
N TYR A 748 0.05 -18.91 -15.02
CA TYR A 748 -0.36 -18.20 -16.23
C TYR A 748 -1.25 -16.98 -15.95
N GLY A 749 -1.61 -16.73 -14.69
CA GLY A 749 -2.54 -15.68 -14.31
C GLY A 749 -4.02 -16.10 -14.30
N PHE A 750 -4.33 -17.39 -14.10
CA PHE A 750 -5.69 -17.78 -13.73
C PHE A 750 -6.06 -17.27 -12.34
N ASP A 751 -7.17 -16.56 -12.27
CA ASP A 751 -7.80 -16.07 -11.05
C ASP A 751 -9.29 -16.50 -10.99
N SER A 752 -10.03 -16.04 -9.98
CA SER A 752 -11.46 -16.37 -9.83
C SER A 752 -12.34 -15.91 -11.00
N ILE A 753 -12.00 -14.79 -11.65
CA ILE A 753 -12.71 -14.29 -12.84
C ILE A 753 -12.43 -15.22 -14.02
N THR A 754 -11.15 -15.52 -14.27
CA THR A 754 -10.70 -16.40 -15.37
C THR A 754 -11.22 -17.82 -15.22
N PHE A 755 -11.18 -18.41 -14.02
CA PHE A 755 -11.77 -19.73 -13.75
C PHE A 755 -13.29 -19.74 -14.00
N THR A 756 -13.99 -18.64 -13.73
CA THR A 756 -15.43 -18.52 -14.05
C THR A 756 -15.67 -18.44 -15.55
N ALA A 757 -14.88 -17.64 -16.28
CA ALA A 757 -14.93 -17.59 -17.74
C ALA A 757 -14.59 -18.94 -18.38
N PHE A 758 -13.59 -19.65 -17.88
CA PHE A 758 -13.15 -20.96 -18.38
C PHE A 758 -14.18 -22.07 -18.12
N ALA A 759 -14.84 -22.07 -16.95
CA ALA A 759 -16.00 -22.95 -16.71
C ALA A 759 -17.10 -22.67 -17.74
N ASN A 760 -17.47 -21.40 -17.95
CA ASN A 760 -18.51 -21.02 -18.89
C ASN A 760 -18.17 -21.41 -20.34
N ASP A 761 -16.94 -21.15 -20.81
CA ASP A 761 -16.46 -21.54 -22.15
C ASP A 761 -16.53 -23.06 -22.35
N LEU A 762 -16.07 -23.86 -21.38
CA LEU A 762 -16.11 -25.33 -21.46
C LEU A 762 -17.53 -25.88 -21.39
N ASN A 763 -18.37 -25.34 -20.50
CA ASN A 763 -19.77 -25.72 -20.36
C ASN A 763 -20.56 -25.41 -21.65
N GLN A 764 -20.31 -24.24 -22.26
CA GLN A 764 -20.95 -23.84 -23.51
C GLN A 764 -20.44 -24.63 -24.73
N ALA A 765 -19.15 -24.94 -24.81
CA ALA A 765 -18.56 -25.66 -25.94
C ALA A 765 -18.90 -27.17 -25.94
N TYR A 766 -18.94 -27.79 -24.77
CA TYR A 766 -19.00 -29.25 -24.61
C TYR A 766 -20.22 -29.75 -23.82
N GLN A 767 -21.16 -28.87 -23.46
CA GLN A 767 -22.40 -29.21 -22.71
C GLN A 767 -22.12 -29.88 -21.35
N LEU A 768 -21.17 -29.30 -20.61
CA LEU A 768 -20.75 -29.73 -19.27
C LEU A 768 -21.41 -28.88 -18.17
N ASP A 769 -21.33 -29.35 -16.93
CA ASP A 769 -21.77 -28.64 -15.71
C ASP A 769 -20.59 -28.46 -14.73
N LEU A 770 -19.48 -27.88 -15.24
CA LEU A 770 -18.30 -27.58 -14.45
C LEU A 770 -18.53 -26.35 -13.58
N THR A 771 -18.20 -26.44 -12.30
CA THR A 771 -18.13 -25.26 -11.40
C THR A 771 -16.68 -24.78 -11.27
N PRO A 772 -16.42 -23.46 -11.09
CA PRO A 772 -15.05 -22.95 -10.98
C PRO A 772 -14.24 -23.52 -9.81
N ALA A 773 -14.89 -24.08 -8.79
CA ALA A 773 -14.25 -24.74 -7.66
C ALA A 773 -13.39 -25.95 -8.08
N LEU A 774 -13.80 -26.66 -9.13
CA LEU A 774 -13.13 -27.86 -9.65
C LEU A 774 -11.66 -27.60 -10.03
N PHE A 775 -11.33 -26.41 -10.51
CA PHE A 775 -9.98 -26.06 -10.96
C PHE A 775 -8.98 -25.85 -9.82
N PHE A 776 -9.43 -25.73 -8.57
CA PHE A 776 -8.54 -25.75 -7.40
C PHE A 776 -8.07 -27.17 -7.05
N GLU A 777 -8.86 -28.19 -7.40
CA GLU A 777 -8.49 -29.60 -7.27
C GLU A 777 -7.77 -30.10 -8.53
N ASN A 778 -8.19 -29.65 -9.71
CA ASN A 778 -7.65 -29.99 -11.02
C ASN A 778 -6.85 -28.82 -11.60
N SER A 779 -5.77 -28.47 -10.88
CA SER A 779 -5.06 -27.20 -11.03
C SER A 779 -4.01 -27.12 -12.15
N THR A 780 -3.78 -28.23 -12.88
CA THR A 780 -2.97 -28.26 -14.11
C THR A 780 -3.84 -28.77 -15.28
N LEU A 781 -3.46 -28.46 -16.52
CA LEU A 781 -4.21 -28.97 -17.69
C LEU A 781 -4.14 -30.49 -17.82
N GLU A 782 -3.08 -31.14 -17.35
CA GLU A 782 -3.02 -32.61 -17.26
C GLU A 782 -4.05 -33.17 -16.28
N ARG A 783 -4.15 -32.60 -15.07
CA ARG A 783 -5.15 -33.03 -14.08
C ARG A 783 -6.57 -32.82 -14.62
N LEU A 784 -6.83 -31.65 -15.20
CA LEU A 784 -8.13 -31.33 -15.79
C LEU A 784 -8.48 -32.24 -16.98
N ALA A 785 -7.55 -32.48 -17.91
CA ALA A 785 -7.78 -33.41 -19.03
C ALA A 785 -8.11 -34.82 -18.54
N ARG A 786 -7.40 -35.29 -17.50
CA ARG A 786 -7.65 -36.60 -16.89
C ARG A 786 -9.01 -36.67 -16.18
N TYR A 787 -9.35 -35.70 -15.34
CA TYR A 787 -10.65 -35.64 -14.67
C TYR A 787 -11.82 -35.54 -15.65
N LEU A 788 -11.68 -34.74 -16.71
CA LEU A 788 -12.69 -34.63 -17.77
C LEU A 788 -12.84 -35.93 -18.56
N HIS A 789 -11.72 -36.61 -18.86
CA HIS A 789 -11.73 -37.94 -19.49
C HIS A 789 -12.40 -39.00 -18.61
N GLU A 790 -12.12 -39.01 -17.31
CA GLU A 790 -12.67 -39.99 -16.35
C GLU A 790 -14.16 -39.73 -16.03
N THR A 791 -14.55 -38.47 -15.86
CA THR A 791 -15.91 -38.09 -15.41
C THR A 791 -16.89 -37.86 -16.55
N TYR A 792 -16.45 -37.30 -17.67
CA TYR A 792 -17.30 -36.85 -18.78
C TYR A 792 -17.05 -37.61 -20.10
N ALA A 793 -16.44 -38.80 -20.02
CA ALA A 793 -16.09 -39.65 -21.17
C ALA A 793 -17.17 -39.74 -22.27
N SER A 794 -18.43 -39.97 -21.87
CA SER A 794 -19.57 -40.15 -22.77
C SER A 794 -20.05 -38.85 -23.44
N VAL A 795 -19.87 -37.70 -22.78
CA VAL A 795 -20.23 -36.37 -23.29
C VAL A 795 -19.13 -35.84 -24.22
N LEU A 796 -17.87 -36.18 -23.94
CA LEU A 796 -16.70 -35.76 -24.71
C LEU A 796 -16.36 -36.71 -25.88
N ALA A 797 -16.85 -37.96 -25.88
CA ALA A 797 -16.63 -38.92 -26.96
C ALA A 797 -16.99 -38.40 -28.39
N PRO A 798 -18.09 -37.64 -28.62
CA PRO A 798 -18.41 -37.08 -29.93
C PRO A 798 -17.40 -36.03 -30.44
N TYR A 799 -16.62 -35.42 -29.53
CA TYR A 799 -15.68 -34.34 -29.83
C TYR A 799 -14.23 -34.85 -29.95
N PHE A 800 -13.87 -35.94 -29.27
CA PHE A 800 -12.48 -36.38 -29.10
C PHE A 800 -12.23 -37.87 -29.36
N SER A 801 -13.22 -38.64 -29.85
CA SER A 801 -13.08 -40.07 -30.17
C SER A 801 -12.59 -40.95 -29.00
N ILE A 802 -13.04 -40.62 -27.79
CA ILE A 802 -12.64 -41.28 -26.54
C ILE A 802 -13.47 -42.54 -26.30
N VAL A 803 -12.80 -43.67 -26.03
CA VAL A 803 -13.44 -44.94 -25.61
C VAL A 803 -12.97 -45.32 -24.20
N SER A 804 -13.93 -45.46 -23.30
CA SER A 804 -13.73 -45.85 -21.89
C SER A 804 -13.25 -47.30 -21.73
N LEU A 805 -12.54 -47.56 -20.63
CA LEU A 805 -12.18 -48.88 -20.15
C LEU A 805 -12.69 -49.04 -18.71
N ALA A 806 -13.38 -50.13 -18.43
CA ALA A 806 -13.82 -50.49 -17.08
C ALA A 806 -12.79 -51.40 -16.39
N THR A 807 -12.63 -51.23 -15.08
CA THR A 807 -11.89 -52.13 -14.17
C THR A 807 -12.61 -52.20 -12.82
N ASP A 808 -12.39 -53.29 -12.08
CA ASP A 808 -13.31 -53.83 -11.07
C ASP A 808 -13.29 -53.18 -9.67
N GLU A 809 -14.31 -53.52 -8.87
CA GLU A 809 -14.44 -53.24 -7.43
C GLU A 809 -13.40 -54.00 -6.59
N VAL A 810 -13.08 -53.54 -5.36
CA VAL A 810 -13.43 -54.19 -4.05
C VAL A 810 -13.41 -53.09 -2.90
N PRO A 811 -13.43 -53.34 -1.56
CA PRO A 811 -14.42 -52.74 -0.65
C PRO A 811 -13.90 -51.66 0.33
N PRO A 812 -14.76 -51.03 1.16
CA PRO A 812 -14.37 -50.02 2.16
C PRO A 812 -14.18 -50.58 3.59
N GLU A 813 -13.30 -49.97 4.42
CA GLU A 813 -13.61 -49.66 5.85
C GLU A 813 -12.54 -48.83 6.63
N SER A 814 -13.04 -48.05 7.60
CA SER A 814 -12.49 -47.58 8.90
C SER A 814 -11.03 -47.06 9.13
N SER A 815 -10.97 -45.78 9.50
CA SER A 815 -10.18 -45.10 10.57
C SER A 815 -9.15 -45.86 11.46
N LEU A 816 -8.00 -45.21 11.77
CA LEU A 816 -7.64 -44.65 13.11
C LEU A 816 -6.18 -44.13 13.24
N SER A 817 -5.94 -43.15 14.15
CA SER A 817 -4.65 -42.72 14.79
C SER A 817 -3.46 -42.27 13.88
N GLN A 818 -2.76 -41.13 14.07
CA GLN A 818 -2.18 -40.35 15.20
C GLN A 818 -0.67 -40.57 15.43
N GLN A 819 0.01 -39.49 15.87
CA GLN A 819 1.47 -39.36 16.18
C GLN A 819 2.36 -39.31 14.92
N HIS A 820 3.44 -38.52 14.83
CA HIS A 820 4.41 -38.09 15.86
C HIS A 820 4.37 -36.62 16.29
N SER A 821 5.16 -36.32 17.32
CA SER A 821 5.12 -35.10 18.13
C SER A 821 6.44 -34.31 18.19
N HIS A 822 6.27 -33.00 18.40
CA HIS A 822 7.17 -32.06 19.10
C HIS A 822 8.63 -31.85 18.65
N MET A 823 8.92 -30.59 18.32
CA MET A 823 9.99 -29.86 19.00
C MET A 823 9.57 -28.42 19.29
N ARG A 824 9.60 -27.98 20.55
CA ARG A 824 9.31 -26.59 20.96
C ARG A 824 10.61 -25.80 21.08
N ARG A 825 10.59 -24.54 20.62
CA ARG A 825 11.47 -23.49 21.15
C ARG A 825 10.61 -22.46 21.88
N SER A 826 11.00 -22.11 23.10
CA SER A 826 10.33 -21.11 23.93
C SER A 826 10.96 -19.73 23.70
N ALA A 827 10.23 -18.83 23.05
CA ALA A 827 10.49 -17.40 23.21
C ALA A 827 9.97 -16.97 24.59
N GLY A 828 10.78 -16.25 25.37
CA GLY A 828 10.35 -15.68 26.64
C GLY A 828 9.41 -14.51 26.39
N SER A 829 8.21 -14.54 26.97
CA SER A 829 7.31 -13.38 26.94
C SER A 829 7.68 -12.45 28.09
N LEU A 830 8.34 -11.34 27.78
CA LEU A 830 8.14 -10.12 28.55
C LEU A 830 6.65 -9.75 28.46
N ILE A 831 6.08 -9.20 29.53
CA ILE A 831 4.69 -8.75 29.55
C ILE A 831 4.68 -7.30 29.06
N PRO A 832 3.99 -6.97 27.94
CA PRO A 832 3.90 -5.59 27.49
C PRO A 832 3.07 -4.75 28.46
N GLU A 833 3.48 -3.51 28.68
CA GLU A 833 2.66 -2.48 29.31
C GLU A 833 1.47 -2.18 28.39
N TYR A 834 0.25 -2.24 28.90
CA TYR A 834 -0.97 -2.16 28.07
C TYR A 834 -1.20 -0.72 27.56
N ALA A 835 -1.58 -0.60 26.29
CA ALA A 835 -1.91 0.68 25.68
C ALA A 835 -3.13 1.35 26.32
N GLU A 836 -3.11 2.69 26.37
CA GLU A 836 -4.23 3.50 26.87
C GLU A 836 -5.46 3.35 25.95
N PRO A 837 -6.65 3.02 26.48
CA PRO A 837 -7.85 2.90 25.65
C PRO A 837 -8.28 4.24 25.03
N ILE A 838 -8.92 4.17 23.86
CA ILE A 838 -9.40 5.35 23.12
C ILE A 838 -10.93 5.44 23.22
N ALA A 839 -11.44 6.58 23.71
CA ALA A 839 -12.87 6.86 23.79
C ALA A 839 -13.43 7.32 22.43
N ILE A 840 -14.66 6.90 22.14
CA ILE A 840 -15.48 7.43 21.04
C ILE A 840 -16.46 8.42 21.66
N ILE A 841 -16.22 9.72 21.43
CA ILE A 841 -16.90 10.80 22.15
C ILE A 841 -18.05 11.46 21.37
N GLY A 842 -18.04 11.35 20.04
CA GLY A 842 -19.12 11.80 19.16
C GLY A 842 -19.25 10.88 17.95
N MET A 843 -20.47 10.76 17.41
CA MET A 843 -20.73 10.02 16.17
C MET A 843 -21.78 10.68 15.28
N SER A 844 -21.63 10.55 13.97
CA SER A 844 -22.64 10.96 13.00
C SER A 844 -22.65 10.01 11.80
N GLY A 845 -23.72 10.06 11.01
CA GLY A 845 -23.78 9.34 9.74
C GLY A 845 -25.14 9.43 9.07
N ALA A 846 -25.19 9.01 7.81
CA ALA A 846 -26.41 8.81 7.05
C ALA A 846 -26.30 7.55 6.20
N PHE A 847 -27.41 6.83 6.11
CA PHE A 847 -27.51 5.47 5.59
C PHE A 847 -28.83 5.32 4.81
N PRO A 848 -29.02 4.24 4.04
CA PRO A 848 -30.24 4.00 3.29
C PRO A 848 -31.50 4.03 4.18
N GLN A 849 -32.47 4.86 3.79
CA GLN A 849 -33.69 5.17 4.57
C GLN A 849 -33.44 5.70 6.01
N ALA A 850 -32.24 6.23 6.31
CA ALA A 850 -31.86 6.73 7.63
C ALA A 850 -30.94 7.98 7.54
N PRO A 851 -31.50 9.21 7.63
CA PRO A 851 -30.73 10.45 7.50
C PRO A 851 -29.82 10.77 8.71
N ASP A 852 -29.91 9.97 9.79
CA ASP A 852 -29.14 10.09 11.03
C ASP A 852 -29.00 8.71 11.72
N VAL A 853 -28.10 8.63 12.71
CA VAL A 853 -27.81 7.39 13.47
C VAL A 853 -29.00 6.90 14.30
N GLN A 854 -29.90 7.78 14.71
CA GLN A 854 -31.11 7.43 15.48
C GLN A 854 -32.17 6.78 14.59
N SER A 855 -32.24 7.20 13.32
CA SER A 855 -33.05 6.60 12.28
C SER A 855 -32.49 5.26 11.83
N LEU A 856 -31.16 5.10 11.79
CA LEU A 856 -30.53 3.79 11.61
C LEU A 856 -30.92 2.85 12.76
N TRP A 857 -30.86 3.30 14.02
CA TRP A 857 -31.29 2.47 15.16
C TRP A 857 -32.75 2.02 15.06
N ARG A 858 -33.67 2.93 14.70
CA ARG A 858 -35.08 2.59 14.47
C ARG A 858 -35.24 1.54 13.36
N ASN A 859 -34.57 1.72 12.22
CA ASN A 859 -34.61 0.77 11.10
C ASN A 859 -34.07 -0.61 11.51
N LEU A 860 -32.98 -0.67 12.27
CA LEU A 860 -32.41 -1.91 12.82
C LEU A 860 -33.40 -2.61 13.78
N LEU A 861 -33.95 -1.87 14.74
CA LEU A 861 -34.88 -2.42 15.73
C LEU A 861 -36.19 -2.90 15.08
N GLU A 862 -36.71 -2.17 14.09
CA GLU A 862 -37.87 -2.57 13.28
C GLU A 862 -37.60 -3.75 12.33
N SER A 863 -36.36 -4.28 12.26
CA SER A 863 -35.94 -5.29 11.27
C SER A 863 -36.17 -4.84 9.83
N ARG A 864 -36.02 -3.54 9.55
CA ARG A 864 -36.26 -2.94 8.25
C ARG A 864 -35.15 -3.30 7.26
N ASP A 865 -35.58 -3.72 6.08
CA ASP A 865 -34.76 -3.82 4.89
C ASP A 865 -34.85 -2.49 4.13
N CYS A 866 -33.70 -1.88 3.85
CA CYS A 866 -33.59 -0.55 3.28
C CYS A 866 -33.21 -0.55 1.79
N ILE A 867 -33.12 -1.73 1.15
CA ILE A 867 -32.79 -1.87 -0.27
C ILE A 867 -33.98 -1.53 -1.17
N GLY A 868 -33.73 -0.82 -2.26
CA GLY A 868 -34.70 -0.50 -3.31
C GLY A 868 -34.15 -0.67 -4.72
N GLU A 869 -34.95 -0.33 -5.73
CA GLU A 869 -34.42 -0.14 -7.08
C GLU A 869 -33.54 1.12 -7.13
N ILE A 870 -32.50 1.11 -7.97
CA ILE A 870 -31.64 2.29 -8.20
C ILE A 870 -32.51 3.45 -8.71
N PRO A 871 -32.52 4.62 -8.06
CA PRO A 871 -33.34 5.75 -8.52
C PRO A 871 -32.68 6.44 -9.72
N ALA A 872 -33.52 6.91 -10.65
CA ALA A 872 -33.09 7.58 -11.88
C ALA A 872 -32.23 8.86 -11.65
N SER A 873 -32.22 9.41 -10.44
CA SER A 873 -31.30 10.50 -10.04
C SER A 873 -29.83 10.07 -9.98
N ARG A 874 -29.55 8.80 -9.68
CA ARG A 874 -28.22 8.19 -9.86
C ARG A 874 -28.00 7.87 -11.33
N TRP A 875 -28.71 6.86 -11.85
CA TRP A 875 -28.79 6.56 -13.28
C TRP A 875 -30.08 5.80 -13.58
N ASP A 876 -30.54 5.85 -14.83
CA ASP A 876 -31.62 4.96 -15.27
C ASP A 876 -31.10 3.52 -15.39
N TRP A 877 -31.52 2.64 -14.46
CA TRP A 877 -31.14 1.23 -14.50
C TRP A 877 -31.70 0.49 -15.73
N GLN A 878 -32.80 0.97 -16.33
CA GLN A 878 -33.51 0.30 -17.41
C GLN A 878 -32.68 0.38 -18.71
N THR A 879 -32.02 1.51 -18.95
CA THR A 879 -30.98 1.67 -19.99
C THR A 879 -29.86 0.64 -19.88
N TYR A 880 -29.46 0.23 -18.66
CA TYR A 880 -28.37 -0.74 -18.44
C TYR A 880 -28.84 -2.18 -18.17
N PHE A 881 -30.15 -2.43 -18.10
CA PHE A 881 -30.66 -3.77 -17.81
C PHE A 881 -30.45 -4.75 -18.97
N GLY A 882 -29.98 -5.96 -18.67
CA GLY A 882 -29.77 -7.04 -19.64
C GLY A 882 -28.78 -8.10 -19.13
N ASN A 883 -28.74 -9.27 -19.77
CA ASN A 883 -27.81 -10.33 -19.40
C ASN A 883 -26.35 -9.96 -19.81
N PRO A 884 -25.38 -9.86 -18.87
CA PRO A 884 -23.99 -9.50 -19.16
C PRO A 884 -23.23 -10.49 -20.05
N THR A 885 -23.71 -11.74 -20.23
CA THR A 885 -23.08 -12.73 -21.13
C THR A 885 -23.60 -12.69 -22.58
N THR A 886 -24.49 -11.75 -22.91
CA THR A 886 -25.00 -11.58 -24.28
C THR A 886 -24.18 -10.57 -25.09
N SER A 887 -24.45 -10.44 -26.39
CA SER A 887 -23.72 -9.60 -27.36
C SER A 887 -23.82 -8.07 -27.14
N ASN A 888 -24.19 -7.62 -25.94
CA ASN A 888 -24.15 -6.23 -25.50
C ASN A 888 -23.38 -6.15 -24.18
N PRO A 889 -22.04 -5.98 -24.23
CA PRO A 889 -21.16 -6.27 -23.09
C PRO A 889 -21.30 -5.31 -21.91
N ASN A 890 -22.03 -4.19 -22.02
CA ASN A 890 -22.13 -3.18 -20.97
C ASN A 890 -23.55 -3.12 -20.40
N LYS A 891 -24.00 -4.29 -19.93
CA LYS A 891 -25.31 -4.59 -19.36
C LYS A 891 -25.17 -5.30 -18.03
N THR A 892 -26.20 -5.21 -17.19
CA THR A 892 -26.30 -5.91 -15.90
C THR A 892 -27.73 -6.37 -15.64
N ASN A 893 -27.91 -7.49 -14.95
CA ASN A 893 -29.20 -7.96 -14.45
C ASN A 893 -29.50 -7.46 -13.01
N ILE A 894 -28.60 -6.66 -12.42
CA ILE A 894 -28.71 -6.16 -11.05
C ILE A 894 -29.27 -4.73 -11.07
N LYS A 895 -30.49 -4.54 -10.56
CA LYS A 895 -31.15 -3.22 -10.49
C LYS A 895 -31.30 -2.63 -9.07
N TRP A 896 -30.71 -3.29 -8.09
CA TRP A 896 -30.92 -3.03 -6.66
C TRP A 896 -29.76 -2.26 -6.02
N ALA A 897 -30.07 -1.33 -5.11
CA ALA A 897 -29.09 -0.61 -4.29
C ALA A 897 -29.69 -0.16 -2.95
N GLY A 898 -28.84 -0.03 -1.93
CA GLY A 898 -29.17 0.75 -0.74
C GLY A 898 -28.71 2.20 -0.94
N VAL A 899 -29.62 3.13 -1.19
CA VAL A 899 -29.27 4.54 -1.51
C VAL A 899 -29.62 5.50 -0.39
N ILE A 900 -28.81 6.54 -0.20
CA ILE A 900 -29.13 7.66 0.69
C ILE A 900 -30.05 8.64 -0.02
N GLU A 901 -30.93 9.29 0.74
CA GLU A 901 -31.72 10.40 0.23
C GLU A 901 -30.83 11.64 0.03
N SER A 902 -31.08 12.42 -1.02
CA SER A 902 -30.52 13.76 -1.21
C SER A 902 -28.98 13.89 -1.23
N VAL A 903 -28.27 12.97 -1.90
CA VAL A 903 -26.80 13.03 -2.10
C VAL A 903 -26.32 14.32 -2.78
N GLU A 904 -27.20 14.98 -3.53
CA GLU A 904 -26.95 16.22 -4.24
C GLU A 904 -26.97 17.47 -3.35
N LEU A 905 -27.53 17.39 -2.13
CA LEU A 905 -27.68 18.54 -1.23
C LEU A 905 -26.40 18.86 -0.45
N PHE A 906 -26.11 20.15 -0.35
CA PHE A 906 -24.98 20.72 0.37
C PHE A 906 -25.28 22.20 0.66
N ASP A 907 -24.81 22.75 1.78
CA ASP A 907 -24.77 24.21 2.00
C ASP A 907 -23.36 24.72 1.71
N PRO A 908 -23.07 25.17 0.48
CA PRO A 908 -21.71 25.60 0.14
C PRO A 908 -21.34 26.91 0.84
N LEU A 909 -22.30 27.81 1.11
CA LEU A 909 -22.01 29.11 1.70
C LEU A 909 -21.62 28.99 3.17
N PHE A 910 -22.23 28.05 3.90
CA PHE A 910 -21.81 27.68 5.26
C PHE A 910 -20.32 27.27 5.31
N PHE A 911 -19.87 26.47 4.34
CA PHE A 911 -18.47 26.04 4.24
C PHE A 911 -17.54 27.06 3.55
N GLY A 912 -18.04 28.24 3.17
CA GLY A 912 -17.26 29.29 2.48
C GLY A 912 -16.90 28.96 1.03
N ILE A 913 -17.66 28.06 0.40
CA ILE A 913 -17.48 27.55 -0.96
C ILE A 913 -18.49 28.22 -1.90
N SER A 914 -18.11 28.46 -3.15
CA SER A 914 -19.05 29.02 -4.14
C SER A 914 -19.99 27.94 -4.69
N PRO A 915 -21.26 28.25 -5.03
CA PRO A 915 -22.16 27.27 -5.65
C PRO A 915 -21.62 26.63 -6.94
N ARG A 916 -20.81 27.36 -7.73
CA ARG A 916 -20.14 26.86 -8.95
C ARG A 916 -19.01 25.86 -8.63
N GLU A 917 -18.25 26.09 -7.57
CA GLU A 917 -17.25 25.13 -7.11
C GLU A 917 -17.94 23.89 -6.54
N ALA A 918 -18.96 24.09 -5.71
CA ALA A 918 -19.73 23.01 -5.10
C ALA A 918 -20.40 22.10 -6.13
N GLU A 919 -20.90 22.64 -7.25
CA GLU A 919 -21.43 21.87 -8.37
C GLU A 919 -20.40 20.88 -8.95
N GLN A 920 -19.11 21.22 -8.93
CA GLN A 920 -18.01 20.37 -9.44
C GLN A 920 -17.32 19.52 -8.37
N MET A 921 -17.62 19.70 -7.08
CA MET A 921 -17.09 18.86 -6.00
C MET A 921 -17.70 17.46 -6.03
N ASP A 922 -16.89 16.42 -5.88
CA ASP A 922 -17.36 15.05 -5.64
C ASP A 922 -18.35 15.04 -4.45
N PRO A 923 -19.55 14.42 -4.58
CA PRO A 923 -20.54 14.38 -3.50
C PRO A 923 -20.01 13.79 -2.19
N GLN A 924 -19.01 12.91 -2.24
CA GLN A 924 -18.34 12.39 -1.03
C GLN A 924 -17.62 13.48 -0.25
N GLN A 925 -16.98 14.46 -0.91
CA GLN A 925 -16.40 15.62 -0.21
C GLN A 925 -17.49 16.44 0.49
N ARG A 926 -18.63 16.64 -0.18
CA ARG A 926 -19.78 17.40 0.36
C ARG A 926 -20.34 16.72 1.62
N LEU A 927 -20.57 15.41 1.54
CA LEU A 927 -21.01 14.58 2.67
C LEU A 927 -19.98 14.58 3.81
N LEU A 928 -18.69 14.38 3.50
CA LEU A 928 -17.61 14.38 4.49
C LEU A 928 -17.64 15.66 5.32
N MET A 929 -17.69 16.84 4.69
CA MET A 929 -17.73 18.12 5.40
C MET A 929 -18.96 18.26 6.31
N MET A 930 -20.15 17.86 5.82
CA MET A 930 -21.39 17.91 6.63
C MET A 930 -21.36 16.95 7.83
N TYR A 931 -20.89 15.72 7.65
CA TYR A 931 -20.94 14.71 8.71
C TYR A 931 -19.76 14.82 9.69
N VAL A 932 -18.60 15.34 9.26
CA VAL A 932 -17.54 15.77 10.20
C VAL A 932 -18.06 16.90 11.11
N TRP A 933 -18.75 17.90 10.57
CA TRP A 933 -19.35 18.97 11.39
C TRP A 933 -20.35 18.39 12.41
N LYS A 934 -21.31 17.57 11.97
CA LYS A 934 -22.28 16.91 12.85
C LYS A 934 -21.62 16.06 13.95
N ALA A 935 -20.50 15.39 13.67
CA ALA A 935 -19.81 14.55 14.66
C ALA A 935 -19.09 15.40 15.73
N ILE A 936 -18.62 16.60 15.37
CA ILE A 936 -18.05 17.57 16.33
C ILE A 936 -19.15 18.14 17.24
N GLU A 937 -20.33 18.46 16.68
CA GLU A 937 -21.50 18.89 17.46
C GLU A 937 -22.01 17.80 18.41
N ASP A 938 -22.07 16.54 17.94
CA ASP A 938 -22.47 15.38 18.75
C ASP A 938 -21.46 15.07 19.88
N ALA A 939 -20.17 15.32 19.65
CA ALA A 939 -19.14 15.28 20.69
C ALA A 939 -19.25 16.43 21.72
N GLY A 940 -20.13 17.42 21.51
CA GLY A 940 -20.31 18.58 22.38
C GLY A 940 -19.29 19.72 22.17
N TYR A 941 -18.43 19.64 21.16
CA TYR A 941 -17.40 20.65 20.91
C TYR A 941 -17.91 21.77 19.99
N ALA A 942 -17.51 23.00 20.29
CA ALA A 942 -17.64 24.08 19.33
C ALA A 942 -16.57 23.90 18.24
N ALA A 943 -16.93 23.89 16.96
CA ALA A 943 -15.97 23.76 15.87
C ALA A 943 -14.84 24.81 15.92
N SER A 944 -15.11 25.98 16.51
CA SER A 944 -14.11 27.04 16.75
C SER A 944 -13.06 26.71 17.82
N SER A 945 -13.33 25.81 18.77
CA SER A 945 -12.34 25.39 19.77
C SER A 945 -11.35 24.34 19.25
N LEU A 946 -11.60 23.77 18.07
CA LEU A 946 -10.66 22.91 17.33
C LEU A 946 -9.72 23.73 16.41
N SER A 947 -9.95 25.02 16.24
CA SER A 947 -9.10 25.88 15.41
C SER A 947 -7.72 26.04 16.03
N GLY A 948 -6.69 25.61 15.29
CA GLY A 948 -5.29 25.61 15.72
C GLY A 948 -4.87 24.40 16.53
N THR A 949 -5.76 23.42 16.77
CA THR A 949 -5.42 22.22 17.56
C THR A 949 -4.69 21.17 16.73
N ASN A 950 -3.94 20.30 17.43
CA ASN A 950 -3.33 19.11 16.86
C ASN A 950 -4.36 17.96 16.74
N THR A 951 -5.48 18.23 16.08
CA THR A 951 -6.54 17.25 15.77
C THR A 951 -6.31 16.67 14.38
N ALA A 952 -6.40 15.35 14.25
CA ALA A 952 -6.22 14.62 12.98
C ALA A 952 -7.56 14.33 12.27
N LEU A 953 -7.51 14.00 10.98
CA LEU A 953 -8.67 13.63 10.17
C LEU A 953 -8.33 12.49 9.17
N PHE A 954 -8.83 11.28 9.44
CA PHE A 954 -8.62 10.10 8.60
C PHE A 954 -9.94 9.62 8.02
N VAL A 955 -10.09 9.57 6.69
CA VAL A 955 -11.38 9.19 6.07
C VAL A 955 -11.20 8.14 4.99
N GLY A 956 -11.95 7.04 5.10
CA GLY A 956 -12.12 6.06 4.04
C GLY A 956 -12.88 6.67 2.85
N THR A 957 -12.20 6.96 1.75
CA THR A 957 -12.77 7.62 0.56
C THR A 957 -11.94 7.35 -0.69
N ALA A 958 -12.58 7.25 -1.85
CA ALA A 958 -11.96 7.06 -3.17
C ALA A 958 -12.64 7.96 -4.21
N SER A 959 -12.43 7.74 -5.52
CA SER A 959 -13.24 8.39 -6.58
C SER A 959 -14.66 7.81 -6.63
N SER A 960 -15.70 8.66 -6.71
CA SER A 960 -17.10 8.20 -6.83
C SER A 960 -17.56 7.88 -8.26
N GLY A 961 -16.73 8.15 -9.27
CA GLY A 961 -17.16 8.21 -10.68
C GLY A 961 -17.79 9.56 -11.09
N TYR A 962 -17.59 10.62 -10.30
CA TYR A 962 -18.15 11.95 -10.63
C TYR A 962 -17.43 12.65 -11.78
N ASN A 963 -16.14 12.37 -12.01
CA ASN A 963 -15.39 12.96 -13.14
C ASN A 963 -16.05 12.60 -14.48
N GLU A 964 -16.41 11.33 -14.63
CA GLU A 964 -17.10 10.76 -15.79
C GLU A 964 -18.50 11.37 -15.98
N ARG A 965 -19.16 11.77 -14.89
CA ARG A 965 -20.46 12.47 -14.92
C ARG A 965 -20.31 13.92 -15.40
N LEU A 966 -19.30 14.65 -14.92
CA LEU A 966 -18.96 16.01 -15.39
C LEU A 966 -18.53 15.99 -16.88
N PHE A 967 -17.71 15.01 -17.27
CA PHE A 967 -17.29 14.80 -18.65
C PHE A 967 -18.48 14.49 -19.59
N ARG A 968 -19.38 13.59 -19.17
CA ARG A 968 -20.62 13.28 -19.92
C ARG A 968 -21.57 14.49 -20.05
N ALA A 969 -21.52 15.43 -19.10
CA ALA A 969 -22.26 16.68 -19.15
C ALA A 969 -21.61 17.75 -20.05
N ASN A 970 -20.43 17.50 -20.64
CA ASN A 970 -19.59 18.48 -21.34
C ASN A 970 -19.26 19.70 -20.47
N MET A 971 -19.04 19.52 -19.17
CA MET A 971 -18.57 20.62 -18.31
C MET A 971 -17.10 20.91 -18.60
N ALA A 972 -16.75 22.18 -18.76
CA ALA A 972 -15.38 22.61 -19.00
C ALA A 972 -14.50 22.34 -17.78
N ILE A 973 -13.25 21.90 -18.00
CA ILE A 973 -12.26 21.79 -16.92
C ILE A 973 -11.89 23.19 -16.45
N GLU A 974 -12.14 23.50 -15.18
CA GLU A 974 -11.87 24.76 -14.50
C GLU A 974 -10.78 24.58 -13.42
N GLY A 975 -10.21 25.66 -12.89
CA GLY A 975 -9.08 25.59 -11.95
C GLY A 975 -9.40 24.75 -10.70
N HIS A 976 -10.60 24.90 -10.14
CA HIS A 976 -11.09 24.15 -8.99
C HIS A 976 -11.60 22.74 -9.30
N SER A 977 -11.70 22.31 -10.56
CA SER A 977 -12.07 20.91 -10.87
C SER A 977 -11.02 19.93 -10.30
N SER A 978 -9.75 20.35 -10.23
CA SER A 978 -8.66 19.61 -9.57
C SER A 978 -8.88 19.40 -8.06
N THR A 979 -9.37 20.41 -7.36
CA THR A 979 -9.66 20.38 -5.91
C THR A 979 -11.09 19.90 -5.59
N GLY A 980 -11.96 19.78 -6.59
CA GLY A 980 -13.29 19.19 -6.46
C GLY A 980 -13.29 17.66 -6.51
N LEU A 981 -12.36 17.05 -7.27
CA LEU A 981 -12.40 15.62 -7.61
C LEU A 981 -11.31 14.76 -6.95
N THR A 982 -10.18 15.33 -6.51
CA THR A 982 -9.09 14.54 -5.93
C THR A 982 -9.45 14.04 -4.52
N PRO A 983 -9.39 12.72 -4.21
CA PRO A 983 -9.86 12.18 -2.92
C PRO A 983 -9.17 12.78 -1.69
N SER A 984 -7.84 12.96 -1.74
CA SER A 984 -7.06 13.59 -0.66
C SER A 984 -7.46 15.02 -0.32
N VAL A 985 -8.18 15.72 -1.22
CA VAL A 985 -8.70 17.06 -0.95
C VAL A 985 -9.95 17.00 -0.08
N GLY A 986 -10.69 15.89 0.00
CA GLY A 986 -11.85 15.73 0.87
C GLY A 986 -11.57 16.02 2.35
N PRO A 987 -10.70 15.25 3.04
CA PRO A 987 -10.32 15.54 4.42
C PRO A 987 -9.57 16.87 4.51
N ASN A 988 -8.62 17.14 3.62
CA ASN A 988 -7.79 18.34 3.69
C ASN A 988 -8.57 19.65 3.55
N ARG A 989 -9.68 19.66 2.79
CA ARG A 989 -10.62 20.79 2.69
C ARG A 989 -11.35 21.05 4.02
N MET A 990 -11.66 20.00 4.77
CA MET A 990 -12.27 20.15 6.10
C MET A 990 -11.24 20.55 7.16
N SER A 991 -10.01 20.03 7.10
CA SER A 991 -8.88 20.48 7.92
C SER A 991 -8.53 21.96 7.66
N TYR A 992 -8.56 22.42 6.41
CA TYR A 992 -8.45 23.83 6.03
C TYR A 992 -9.63 24.67 6.55
N PHE A 993 -10.86 24.16 6.48
CA PHE A 993 -12.04 24.88 6.95
C PHE A 993 -12.03 25.08 8.48
N LEU A 994 -11.78 24.00 9.23
CA LEU A 994 -11.71 23.98 10.69
C LEU A 994 -10.39 24.53 11.28
N ASN A 995 -9.37 24.74 10.45
CA ASN A 995 -8.00 25.10 10.87
C ASN A 995 -7.33 24.02 11.76
N LEU A 996 -7.41 22.74 11.36
CA LEU A 996 -6.74 21.64 12.07
C LEU A 996 -5.29 21.50 11.60
N HIS A 997 -4.39 21.09 12.52
CA HIS A 997 -2.97 20.92 12.23
C HIS A 997 -2.43 19.48 12.37
N GLY A 998 -3.24 18.51 12.83
CA GLY A 998 -2.83 17.10 12.88
C GLY A 998 -2.77 16.44 11.49
N PRO A 999 -2.31 15.18 11.39
CA PRO A 999 -2.33 14.42 10.14
C PRO A 999 -3.73 14.39 9.50
N SER A 1000 -3.78 14.51 8.18
CA SER A 1000 -5.03 14.62 7.41
C SER A 1000 -4.85 13.84 6.10
N GLU A 1001 -5.58 12.74 5.97
CA GLU A 1001 -5.29 11.66 5.02
C GLU A 1001 -6.59 11.02 4.47
N ALA A 1002 -6.63 10.75 3.16
CA ALA A 1002 -7.61 9.87 2.55
C ALA A 1002 -7.09 8.42 2.57
N ILE A 1003 -7.94 7.47 2.94
CA ILE A 1003 -7.60 6.06 3.12
C ILE A 1003 -8.36 5.23 2.10
N GLU A 1004 -7.65 4.41 1.31
CA GLU A 1004 -8.23 3.54 0.29
C GLU A 1004 -7.67 2.11 0.41
N THR A 1005 -8.46 1.24 1.02
CA THR A 1005 -8.20 -0.20 1.17
C THR A 1005 -9.45 -1.02 0.78
N ALA A 1006 -10.18 -0.53 -0.21
CA ALA A 1006 -11.50 -1.02 -0.60
C ALA A 1006 -12.45 -1.16 0.62
N CYS A 1007 -13.07 -2.31 0.82
CA CYS A 1007 -14.13 -2.52 1.81
C CYS A 1007 -13.72 -2.40 3.29
N SER A 1008 -12.42 -2.28 3.61
CA SER A 1008 -11.95 -2.05 4.99
C SER A 1008 -11.61 -0.58 5.31
N SER A 1009 -11.70 0.33 4.33
CA SER A 1009 -11.13 1.69 4.39
C SER A 1009 -11.50 2.48 5.65
N SER A 1010 -12.76 2.41 6.10
CA SER A 1010 -13.20 3.10 7.32
C SER A 1010 -12.69 2.47 8.63
N LEU A 1011 -12.48 1.15 8.69
CA LEU A 1011 -11.84 0.51 9.85
C LEU A 1011 -10.33 0.80 9.88
N VAL A 1012 -9.69 0.84 8.72
CA VAL A 1012 -8.30 1.29 8.59
C VAL A 1012 -8.19 2.76 9.03
N ALA A 1013 -9.08 3.65 8.58
CA ALA A 1013 -9.10 5.04 9.04
C ALA A 1013 -9.28 5.19 10.56
N ILE A 1014 -10.13 4.37 11.19
CA ILE A 1014 -10.24 4.29 12.65
C ILE A 1014 -8.92 3.83 13.29
N HIS A 1015 -8.26 2.81 12.74
CA HIS A 1015 -6.96 2.31 13.21
C HIS A 1015 -5.82 3.33 13.02
N ARG A 1016 -5.81 4.09 11.92
CA ARG A 1016 -4.91 5.24 11.71
C ARG A 1016 -5.12 6.32 12.78
N GLY A 1017 -6.38 6.64 13.12
CA GLY A 1017 -6.70 7.57 14.21
C GLY A 1017 -6.24 7.08 15.58
N VAL A 1018 -6.48 5.81 15.91
CA VAL A 1018 -5.99 5.19 17.17
C VAL A 1018 -4.47 5.25 17.25
N THR A 1019 -3.75 4.79 16.21
CA THR A 1019 -2.27 4.76 16.22
C THR A 1019 -1.66 6.17 16.24
N ALA A 1020 -2.28 7.16 15.60
CA ALA A 1020 -1.84 8.55 15.66
C ALA A 1020 -2.05 9.22 17.03
N ILE A 1021 -3.03 8.77 17.82
CA ILE A 1021 -3.19 9.18 19.23
C ILE A 1021 -2.20 8.42 20.12
N GLU A 1022 -1.99 7.12 19.89
CA GLU A 1022 -1.01 6.29 20.62
C GLU A 1022 0.44 6.82 20.47
N SER A 1023 0.87 7.21 19.25
CA SER A 1023 2.22 7.75 19.02
C SER A 1023 2.37 9.26 19.31
N GLY A 1024 1.29 9.92 19.78
CA GLY A 1024 1.29 11.35 20.05
C GLY A 1024 1.54 12.20 18.80
N ALA A 1025 1.08 11.74 17.64
CA ALA A 1025 1.01 12.54 16.42
C ALA A 1025 -0.20 13.51 16.48
N CYS A 1026 -1.27 13.14 17.16
CA CYS A 1026 -2.43 13.99 17.49
C CYS A 1026 -2.94 13.69 18.92
N ASN A 1027 -3.81 14.56 19.45
CA ASN A 1027 -4.51 14.34 20.74
C ASN A 1027 -5.96 13.86 20.53
N MET A 1028 -6.60 14.37 19.48
CA MET A 1028 -7.95 14.00 19.04
C MET A 1028 -7.89 13.61 17.57
N ALA A 1029 -8.70 12.65 17.14
CA ALA A 1029 -8.78 12.24 15.74
C ALA A 1029 -10.23 12.11 15.31
N ILE A 1030 -10.59 12.76 14.21
CA ILE A 1030 -11.87 12.55 13.53
C ILE A 1030 -11.65 11.45 12.50
N VAL A 1031 -12.47 10.40 12.54
CA VAL A 1031 -12.28 9.19 11.73
C VAL A 1031 -13.58 8.72 11.10
N GLY A 1032 -13.53 8.08 9.94
CA GLY A 1032 -14.74 7.54 9.34
C GLY A 1032 -14.59 7.05 7.90
N GLY A 1033 -15.69 7.11 7.15
CA GLY A 1033 -15.70 6.82 5.72
C GLY A 1033 -16.99 7.25 5.05
N VAL A 1034 -16.93 7.34 3.72
CA VAL A 1034 -18.03 7.77 2.85
C VAL A 1034 -18.02 6.95 1.56
N ASN A 1035 -19.21 6.64 1.03
CA ASN A 1035 -19.39 5.93 -0.24
C ASN A 1035 -20.66 6.41 -0.95
N THR A 1036 -20.60 6.63 -2.27
CA THR A 1036 -21.74 7.08 -3.09
C THR A 1036 -21.80 6.38 -4.44
N LEU A 1037 -23.00 6.06 -4.92
CA LEU A 1037 -23.25 5.32 -6.16
C LEU A 1037 -23.65 6.29 -7.27
N ILE A 1038 -22.69 7.02 -7.82
CA ILE A 1038 -22.94 8.14 -8.73
C ILE A 1038 -22.94 7.72 -10.22
N SER A 1039 -22.37 6.57 -10.56
CA SER A 1039 -22.26 6.06 -11.93
C SER A 1039 -22.41 4.52 -12.03
N PRO A 1040 -22.90 3.98 -13.19
CA PRO A 1040 -23.21 2.56 -13.34
C PRO A 1040 -22.00 1.65 -13.58
N GLU A 1041 -20.81 2.18 -13.89
CA GLU A 1041 -19.68 1.40 -14.40
C GLU A 1041 -19.19 0.34 -13.40
N LEU A 1042 -18.87 0.76 -12.16
CA LEU A 1042 -18.47 -0.17 -11.09
C LEU A 1042 -19.57 -1.19 -10.76
N HIS A 1043 -20.84 -0.81 -10.91
CA HIS A 1043 -21.98 -1.71 -10.68
C HIS A 1043 -22.08 -2.80 -11.75
N ILE A 1044 -21.81 -2.46 -13.02
CA ILE A 1044 -21.69 -3.41 -14.12
C ILE A 1044 -20.46 -4.32 -13.91
N SER A 1045 -19.31 -3.76 -13.51
CA SER A 1045 -18.09 -4.54 -13.23
C SER A 1045 -18.29 -5.56 -12.11
N TYR A 1046 -18.91 -5.17 -10.99
CA TYR A 1046 -19.16 -6.07 -9.85
C TYR A 1046 -20.23 -7.13 -10.18
N SER A 1047 -21.22 -6.79 -11.00
CA SER A 1047 -22.19 -7.74 -11.57
C SER A 1047 -21.49 -8.78 -12.46
N LYS A 1048 -20.58 -8.36 -13.34
CA LYS A 1048 -19.76 -9.27 -14.16
C LYS A 1048 -18.81 -10.15 -13.35
N ALA A 1049 -18.25 -9.63 -12.27
CA ALA A 1049 -17.37 -10.37 -11.36
C ALA A 1049 -18.14 -11.33 -10.42
N GLY A 1050 -19.45 -11.49 -10.58
CA GLY A 1050 -20.28 -12.41 -9.78
C GLY A 1050 -20.44 -11.99 -8.31
N MET A 1051 -20.15 -10.73 -7.97
CA MET A 1051 -20.14 -10.25 -6.58
C MET A 1051 -21.53 -9.86 -6.05
N LEU A 1052 -22.47 -9.56 -6.96
CA LEU A 1052 -23.76 -8.95 -6.63
C LEU A 1052 -24.93 -9.94 -6.71
N CYS A 1053 -25.83 -9.89 -5.73
CA CYS A 1053 -27.00 -10.77 -5.66
C CYS A 1053 -28.19 -10.27 -6.52
N GLU A 1054 -28.70 -11.13 -7.41
CA GLU A 1054 -29.79 -10.81 -8.35
C GLU A 1054 -31.14 -10.46 -7.68
N ASP A 1055 -31.44 -11.09 -6.55
CA ASP A 1055 -32.66 -10.87 -5.76
C ASP A 1055 -32.58 -9.62 -4.84
N GLY A 1056 -31.43 -8.93 -4.84
CA GLY A 1056 -31.29 -7.66 -4.13
C GLY A 1056 -31.29 -7.78 -2.61
N ARG A 1057 -30.76 -8.88 -2.06
CA ARG A 1057 -30.72 -9.15 -0.61
C ARG A 1057 -29.37 -9.69 -0.15
N CYS A 1058 -28.68 -8.97 0.74
CA CYS A 1058 -27.51 -9.47 1.46
C CYS A 1058 -27.92 -10.59 2.42
N LYS A 1059 -27.88 -11.84 1.97
CA LYS A 1059 -28.31 -13.04 2.73
C LYS A 1059 -27.18 -13.58 3.60
N THR A 1060 -26.66 -12.73 4.48
CA THR A 1060 -25.52 -13.05 5.35
C THR A 1060 -25.78 -14.29 6.20
N PHE A 1061 -24.79 -15.19 6.24
CA PHE A 1061 -24.80 -16.52 6.88
C PHE A 1061 -25.87 -17.51 6.38
N SER A 1062 -26.66 -17.15 5.37
CA SER A 1062 -27.79 -17.95 4.88
C SER A 1062 -27.34 -19.08 3.96
N SER A 1063 -28.09 -20.20 3.92
CA SER A 1063 -27.94 -21.22 2.88
C SER A 1063 -28.24 -20.71 1.46
N ARG A 1064 -28.84 -19.51 1.35
CA ARG A 1064 -29.17 -18.81 0.09
C ARG A 1064 -28.22 -17.65 -0.24
N ALA A 1065 -27.06 -17.60 0.43
CA ALA A 1065 -25.98 -16.63 0.20
C ALA A 1065 -25.44 -16.70 -1.25
N ASN A 1066 -25.50 -15.60 -2.01
CA ASN A 1066 -25.10 -15.51 -3.43
C ASN A 1066 -24.48 -14.16 -3.83
N GLY A 1067 -23.96 -13.37 -2.87
CA GLY A 1067 -23.42 -12.04 -3.11
C GLY A 1067 -24.08 -10.95 -2.26
N TYR A 1068 -23.69 -9.70 -2.50
CA TYR A 1068 -24.16 -8.53 -1.77
C TYR A 1068 -24.90 -7.52 -2.65
N VAL A 1069 -25.56 -6.54 -2.03
CA VAL A 1069 -26.12 -5.35 -2.69
C VAL A 1069 -25.18 -4.17 -2.43
N ARG A 1070 -24.83 -3.39 -3.46
CA ARG A 1070 -24.05 -2.15 -3.27
C ARG A 1070 -24.86 -1.12 -2.47
N GLY A 1071 -24.18 -0.31 -1.65
CA GLY A 1071 -24.83 0.71 -0.84
C GLY A 1071 -24.06 2.03 -0.72
N GLU A 1072 -24.81 3.10 -0.46
CA GLU A 1072 -24.31 4.43 -0.16
C GLU A 1072 -24.36 4.72 1.34
N GLY A 1073 -23.47 5.56 1.83
CA GLY A 1073 -23.58 6.11 3.17
C GLY A 1073 -22.33 6.84 3.62
N VAL A 1074 -22.43 7.43 4.80
CA VAL A 1074 -21.35 8.16 5.45
C VAL A 1074 -21.44 7.90 6.95
N GLY A 1075 -20.29 7.71 7.60
CA GLY A 1075 -20.19 7.61 9.05
C GLY A 1075 -18.91 8.29 9.52
N MET A 1076 -19.00 9.08 10.60
CA MET A 1076 -17.89 9.81 11.20
C MET A 1076 -17.95 9.64 12.72
N LEU A 1077 -16.78 9.52 13.34
CA LEU A 1077 -16.57 9.37 14.78
C LEU A 1077 -15.52 10.40 15.24
N VAL A 1078 -15.64 10.87 16.48
CA VAL A 1078 -14.59 11.65 17.15
C VAL A 1078 -13.92 10.78 18.21
N LEU A 1079 -12.61 10.62 18.10
CA LEU A 1079 -11.75 9.83 18.99
C LEU A 1079 -10.89 10.73 19.87
N LYS A 1080 -10.72 10.32 21.13
CA LYS A 1080 -9.84 10.96 22.12
C LYS A 1080 -9.30 9.91 23.09
N LYS A 1081 -8.19 10.19 23.77
CA LYS A 1081 -7.70 9.35 24.88
C LYS A 1081 -8.76 9.22 25.96
N LEU A 1082 -8.93 8.02 26.54
CA LEU A 1082 -9.95 7.81 27.58
C LEU A 1082 -9.73 8.71 28.80
N ALA A 1083 -8.50 8.88 29.28
CA ALA A 1083 -8.24 9.74 30.43
C ALA A 1083 -8.50 11.23 30.14
N GLU A 1084 -8.14 11.71 28.94
CA GLU A 1084 -8.44 13.09 28.51
C GLU A 1084 -9.96 13.30 28.31
N ALA A 1085 -10.69 12.27 27.88
CA ALA A 1085 -12.15 12.33 27.73
C ALA A 1085 -12.89 12.35 29.07
N GLU A 1086 -12.47 11.49 30.02
CA GLU A 1086 -13.00 11.47 31.38
C GLU A 1086 -12.67 12.75 32.15
N GLN A 1087 -11.49 13.35 31.92
CA GLN A 1087 -11.07 14.61 32.54
C GLN A 1087 -11.93 15.80 32.09
N ASP A 1088 -12.16 15.93 30.79
CA ASP A 1088 -12.87 17.10 30.22
C ASP A 1088 -14.40 16.93 30.29
N GLY A 1089 -14.89 15.77 30.71
CA GLY A 1089 -16.32 15.48 30.92
C GLY A 1089 -17.07 15.13 29.65
N ASP A 1090 -16.37 14.61 28.63
CA ASP A 1090 -16.96 14.24 27.34
C ASP A 1090 -18.03 13.14 27.49
N HIS A 1091 -19.00 13.12 26.58
CA HIS A 1091 -19.84 11.93 26.43
C HIS A 1091 -18.99 10.78 25.88
N ILE A 1092 -19.28 9.53 26.26
CA ILE A 1092 -18.53 8.36 25.79
C ILE A 1092 -19.54 7.29 25.36
N TYR A 1093 -19.68 7.10 24.03
CA TYR A 1093 -20.52 6.06 23.44
C TYR A 1093 -19.92 4.65 23.63
N GLY A 1094 -18.60 4.58 23.66
CA GLY A 1094 -17.85 3.34 23.78
C GLY A 1094 -16.34 3.59 23.78
N VAL A 1095 -15.57 2.52 24.00
CA VAL A 1095 -14.12 2.59 24.13
C VAL A 1095 -13.48 1.55 23.21
N ILE A 1096 -12.65 2.00 22.28
CA ILE A 1096 -11.80 1.13 21.46
C ILE A 1096 -10.72 0.58 22.37
N ARG A 1097 -10.80 -0.74 22.61
CA ARG A 1097 -9.84 -1.46 23.47
C ARG A 1097 -8.56 -1.85 22.74
N GLY A 1098 -8.63 -2.05 21.42
CA GLY A 1098 -7.48 -2.35 20.57
C GLY A 1098 -7.92 -2.47 19.11
N SER A 1099 -6.98 -2.26 18.20
CA SER A 1099 -7.16 -2.39 16.75
C SER A 1099 -5.87 -2.95 16.13
N ALA A 1100 -5.99 -3.52 14.93
CA ALA A 1100 -4.85 -4.02 14.14
C ALA A 1100 -5.26 -4.07 12.67
N GLU A 1101 -4.27 -4.13 11.77
CA GLU A 1101 -4.45 -4.38 10.34
C GLU A 1101 -3.46 -5.47 9.85
N ASN A 1102 -3.85 -6.21 8.80
CA ASN A 1102 -2.96 -7.10 8.06
C ASN A 1102 -3.49 -7.38 6.63
N HIS A 1103 -2.66 -8.02 5.81
CA HIS A 1103 -3.05 -8.54 4.51
C HIS A 1103 -3.23 -10.08 4.52
N GLY A 1104 -4.11 -10.59 3.65
CA GLY A 1104 -4.32 -12.03 3.47
C GLY A 1104 -3.10 -12.80 2.95
N GLY A 1105 -2.13 -12.09 2.38
CA GLY A 1105 -1.01 -12.63 1.61
C GLY A 1105 -1.49 -13.38 0.37
N ARG A 1106 -0.80 -14.45 -0.01
CA ARG A 1106 -1.24 -15.34 -1.09
C ARG A 1106 -2.43 -16.19 -0.64
N ALA A 1107 -3.40 -16.32 -1.53
CA ALA A 1107 -4.63 -17.10 -1.39
C ALA A 1107 -4.96 -17.79 -2.73
N ALA A 1108 -6.18 -18.31 -2.89
CA ALA A 1108 -6.63 -18.96 -4.13
C ALA A 1108 -6.78 -18.00 -5.33
N SER A 1109 -6.94 -16.71 -5.05
CA SER A 1109 -6.88 -15.59 -6.01
C SER A 1109 -6.61 -14.30 -5.23
N LEU A 1110 -6.37 -13.18 -5.93
CA LEU A 1110 -6.09 -11.87 -5.32
C LEU A 1110 -7.20 -11.38 -4.36
N THR A 1111 -8.45 -11.75 -4.63
CA THR A 1111 -9.64 -11.33 -3.86
C THR A 1111 -10.19 -12.42 -2.92
N ALA A 1112 -9.56 -13.61 -2.86
CA ALA A 1112 -10.02 -14.71 -2.02
C ALA A 1112 -9.66 -14.48 -0.52
N PRO A 1113 -10.62 -14.59 0.42
CA PRO A 1113 -10.33 -14.41 1.84
C PRO A 1113 -9.49 -15.55 2.43
N ASN A 1114 -8.64 -15.24 3.41
CA ASN A 1114 -7.72 -16.18 4.04
C ASN A 1114 -8.05 -16.34 5.56
N PRO A 1115 -8.57 -17.50 6.02
CA PRO A 1115 -9.01 -17.67 7.41
C PRO A 1115 -7.86 -17.67 8.41
N LYS A 1116 -6.64 -18.08 8.00
CA LYS A 1116 -5.45 -18.01 8.86
C LYS A 1116 -5.06 -16.54 9.11
N ALA A 1117 -5.03 -15.73 8.05
CA ALA A 1117 -4.71 -14.31 8.17
C ALA A 1117 -5.78 -13.54 8.97
N GLN A 1118 -7.07 -13.83 8.75
CA GLN A 1118 -8.16 -13.29 9.57
C GLN A 1118 -8.03 -13.69 11.04
N ALA A 1119 -7.66 -14.94 11.34
CA ALA A 1119 -7.44 -15.37 12.71
C ALA A 1119 -6.26 -14.67 13.37
N ASP A 1120 -5.13 -14.52 12.66
CA ASP A 1120 -3.92 -13.91 13.19
C ASP A 1120 -4.05 -12.36 13.31
N LEU A 1121 -4.96 -11.74 12.54
CA LEU A 1121 -5.43 -10.35 12.72
C LEU A 1121 -6.15 -10.19 14.06
N LEU A 1122 -7.20 -10.99 14.29
CA LEU A 1122 -8.01 -10.99 15.51
C LEU A 1122 -7.13 -11.24 16.74
N ILE A 1123 -6.20 -12.21 16.66
CA ILE A 1123 -5.23 -12.50 17.72
C ILE A 1123 -4.34 -11.29 18.02
N THR A 1124 -3.93 -10.53 17.01
CA THR A 1124 -3.12 -9.32 17.20
C THR A 1124 -3.95 -8.23 17.92
N ALA A 1125 -5.17 -7.96 17.46
CA ALA A 1125 -6.06 -6.96 18.06
C ALA A 1125 -6.43 -7.29 19.52
N TYR A 1126 -6.81 -8.54 19.81
CA TYR A 1126 -7.21 -8.99 21.16
C TYR A 1126 -6.02 -9.00 22.13
N ARG A 1127 -4.81 -9.30 21.65
CA ARG A 1127 -3.58 -9.18 22.47
C ARG A 1127 -3.24 -7.73 22.78
N LYS A 1128 -3.29 -6.82 21.80
CA LYS A 1128 -3.11 -5.37 22.03
C LYS A 1128 -4.14 -4.83 23.03
N ALA A 1129 -5.38 -5.34 22.96
CA ALA A 1129 -6.47 -4.94 23.85
C ALA A 1129 -6.40 -5.47 25.30
N GLY A 1130 -5.59 -6.51 25.57
CA GLY A 1130 -5.51 -7.14 26.88
C GLY A 1130 -6.82 -7.74 27.38
N ILE A 1131 -7.70 -8.22 26.47
CA ILE A 1131 -9.01 -8.78 26.83
C ILE A 1131 -9.07 -10.31 26.68
N ASP A 1132 -9.76 -10.95 27.62
CA ASP A 1132 -10.14 -12.37 27.50
C ASP A 1132 -11.29 -12.49 26.47
N PRO A 1133 -11.16 -13.29 25.40
CA PRO A 1133 -12.19 -13.42 24.36
C PRO A 1133 -13.53 -13.96 24.90
N ARG A 1134 -13.53 -14.66 26.04
CA ARG A 1134 -14.75 -15.15 26.70
C ARG A 1134 -15.60 -14.01 27.28
N THR A 1135 -15.06 -12.80 27.35
CA THR A 1135 -15.78 -11.59 27.78
C THR A 1135 -16.37 -10.78 26.64
N VAL A 1136 -16.20 -11.24 25.38
CA VAL A 1136 -16.87 -10.69 24.19
C VAL A 1136 -18.19 -11.44 23.97
N GLY A 1137 -19.28 -10.67 23.85
CA GLY A 1137 -20.63 -11.19 23.69
C GLY A 1137 -21.27 -10.91 22.33
N TYR A 1138 -20.59 -10.14 21.47
CA TYR A 1138 -21.04 -9.84 20.11
C TYR A 1138 -19.86 -9.69 19.13
N ILE A 1139 -20.05 -10.05 17.86
CA ILE A 1139 -19.16 -9.73 16.74
C ILE A 1139 -19.97 -9.07 15.62
N GLU A 1140 -19.52 -7.90 15.16
CA GLU A 1140 -20.05 -7.28 13.93
C GLU A 1140 -19.22 -7.75 12.73
N ALA A 1141 -19.66 -8.85 12.12
CA ALA A 1141 -18.95 -9.49 11.03
C ALA A 1141 -18.93 -8.65 9.75
N HIS A 1142 -17.92 -8.88 8.91
CA HIS A 1142 -17.91 -8.38 7.55
C HIS A 1142 -19.09 -8.97 6.76
N GLY A 1143 -19.33 -10.28 6.84
CA GLY A 1143 -20.59 -10.96 6.53
C GLY A 1143 -21.29 -10.46 5.25
N THR A 1144 -20.72 -10.79 4.09
CA THR A 1144 -21.16 -10.27 2.79
C THR A 1144 -22.34 -11.02 2.19
N GLY A 1145 -22.74 -12.17 2.73
CA GLY A 1145 -23.75 -13.01 2.09
C GLY A 1145 -23.18 -13.76 0.88
N THR A 1146 -21.88 -14.08 0.90
CA THR A 1146 -21.24 -14.90 -0.13
C THR A 1146 -21.16 -16.36 0.32
N ALA A 1147 -21.43 -17.30 -0.59
CA ALA A 1147 -21.56 -18.72 -0.28
C ALA A 1147 -20.33 -19.34 0.42
N LEU A 1148 -19.13 -18.83 0.15
CA LEU A 1148 -17.84 -19.29 0.71
C LEU A 1148 -17.19 -18.28 1.66
N GLY A 1149 -17.35 -16.97 1.44
CA GLY A 1149 -16.71 -15.94 2.27
C GLY A 1149 -17.24 -15.90 3.70
N ASP A 1150 -18.55 -16.03 3.87
CA ASP A 1150 -19.20 -16.09 5.18
C ASP A 1150 -18.71 -17.32 6.00
N PRO A 1151 -18.68 -18.57 5.47
CA PRO A 1151 -17.99 -19.71 6.12
C PRO A 1151 -16.51 -19.50 6.45
N ILE A 1152 -15.75 -18.83 5.57
CA ILE A 1152 -14.32 -18.57 5.80
C ILE A 1152 -14.13 -17.61 6.99
N GLU A 1153 -14.93 -16.55 7.08
CA GLU A 1153 -14.90 -15.60 8.20
C GLU A 1153 -15.24 -16.27 9.54
N ILE A 1154 -16.31 -17.09 9.61
CA ILE A 1154 -16.67 -17.82 10.83
C ILE A 1154 -15.55 -18.79 11.25
N ASN A 1155 -14.87 -19.43 10.30
CA ASN A 1155 -13.73 -20.29 10.63
C ASN A 1155 -12.50 -19.50 11.08
N GLY A 1156 -12.24 -18.31 10.53
CA GLY A 1156 -11.22 -17.38 11.04
C GLY A 1156 -11.48 -16.97 12.50
N LEU A 1157 -12.73 -16.59 12.82
CA LEU A 1157 -13.18 -16.30 14.19
C LEU A 1157 -12.98 -17.49 15.14
N LYS A 1158 -13.36 -18.70 14.73
CA LYS A 1158 -13.16 -19.94 15.51
C LYS A 1158 -11.68 -20.23 15.79
N ILE A 1159 -10.81 -20.11 14.79
CA ILE A 1159 -9.36 -20.32 14.93
C ILE A 1159 -8.76 -19.29 15.90
N ALA A 1160 -9.19 -18.01 15.82
CA ALA A 1160 -8.73 -16.97 16.75
C ALA A 1160 -9.14 -17.25 18.19
N PHE A 1161 -10.43 -17.52 18.43
CA PHE A 1161 -10.96 -17.71 19.78
C PHE A 1161 -10.42 -18.99 20.44
N SER A 1162 -10.17 -20.07 19.68
CA SER A 1162 -9.50 -21.27 20.20
C SER A 1162 -8.07 -20.93 20.67
N LYS A 1163 -7.22 -20.41 19.78
CA LYS A 1163 -5.83 -20.01 20.09
C LYS A 1163 -5.74 -19.05 21.28
N LEU A 1164 -6.68 -18.09 21.41
CA LEU A 1164 -6.71 -17.11 22.51
C LEU A 1164 -7.16 -17.73 23.84
N THR A 1165 -8.16 -18.63 23.85
CA THR A 1165 -8.60 -19.30 25.08
C THR A 1165 -7.61 -20.35 25.57
N GLU A 1166 -7.03 -21.14 24.66
CA GLU A 1166 -5.94 -22.10 24.94
C GLU A 1166 -4.74 -21.44 25.61
N THR A 1167 -4.35 -20.25 25.14
CA THR A 1167 -3.20 -19.51 25.71
C THR A 1167 -3.56 -18.70 26.96
N GLY A 1168 -4.81 -18.24 27.10
CA GLY A 1168 -5.30 -17.53 28.27
C GLY A 1168 -5.57 -18.40 29.52
N ALA A 1169 -5.74 -19.72 29.35
CA ALA A 1169 -6.14 -20.64 30.43
C ALA A 1169 -5.33 -20.52 31.73
N ARG A 1170 -4.01 -20.26 31.65
CA ARG A 1170 -3.10 -20.21 32.81
C ARG A 1170 -3.26 -18.99 33.73
N HIS A 1171 -3.94 -17.93 33.27
CA HIS A 1171 -4.24 -16.74 34.06
C HIS A 1171 -5.75 -16.40 34.01
N SER A 1172 -6.57 -17.43 33.74
CA SER A 1172 -8.02 -17.36 33.61
C SER A 1172 -8.72 -17.17 34.98
N PRO A 1173 -9.39 -16.03 35.26
CA PRO A 1173 -10.23 -15.92 36.45
C PRO A 1173 -11.49 -16.81 36.35
N TYR A 1174 -11.77 -17.39 35.19
CA TYR A 1174 -12.89 -18.32 34.92
C TYR A 1174 -12.50 -19.81 35.11
N GLY A 1175 -11.26 -20.11 35.49
CA GLY A 1175 -10.74 -21.47 35.62
C GLY A 1175 -10.61 -22.22 34.28
N GLU A 1176 -10.46 -23.56 34.36
CA GLU A 1176 -10.34 -24.50 33.24
C GLU A 1176 -11.69 -25.14 32.84
N GLY A 1177 -12.81 -24.48 33.13
CA GLY A 1177 -14.15 -24.98 32.83
C GLY A 1177 -14.43 -25.06 31.33
N ALA A 1178 -14.81 -26.24 30.84
CA ALA A 1178 -15.29 -26.42 29.47
C ALA A 1178 -16.62 -25.68 29.27
N ILE A 1179 -16.68 -24.77 28.30
CA ILE A 1179 -17.84 -23.91 28.07
C ILE A 1179 -18.89 -24.68 27.27
N SER A 1180 -20.02 -25.00 27.91
CA SER A 1180 -21.05 -25.92 27.40
C SER A 1180 -22.12 -25.28 26.51
N GLN A 1181 -22.05 -23.97 26.27
CA GLN A 1181 -23.07 -23.22 25.52
C GLN A 1181 -22.43 -22.02 24.78
N ALA A 1182 -22.89 -21.73 23.57
CA ALA A 1182 -22.48 -20.55 22.82
C ALA A 1182 -22.98 -19.25 23.50
N TRP A 1183 -22.13 -18.23 23.56
CA TRP A 1183 -22.38 -16.98 24.31
C TRP A 1183 -22.18 -15.71 23.48
N CYS A 1184 -21.51 -15.80 22.32
CA CYS A 1184 -21.16 -14.65 21.50
C CYS A 1184 -22.04 -14.59 20.25
N GLY A 1185 -22.88 -13.56 20.14
CA GLY A 1185 -23.75 -13.37 18.99
C GLY A 1185 -23.00 -12.81 17.78
N ILE A 1186 -23.30 -13.28 16.58
CA ILE A 1186 -22.76 -12.74 15.32
C ILE A 1186 -23.90 -12.13 14.50
N GLY A 1187 -23.66 -10.94 13.94
CA GLY A 1187 -24.56 -10.28 12.98
C GLY A 1187 -23.80 -9.41 11.97
N SER A 1188 -24.53 -8.88 10.98
CA SER A 1188 -23.99 -7.94 9.98
C SER A 1188 -25.07 -6.92 9.57
N VAL A 1189 -24.73 -5.63 9.66
CA VAL A 1189 -25.55 -4.49 9.24
C VAL A 1189 -25.90 -4.54 7.75
N LYS A 1190 -25.10 -5.24 6.93
CA LYS A 1190 -25.29 -5.33 5.47
C LYS A 1190 -26.62 -5.98 5.08
N SER A 1191 -27.18 -6.83 5.96
CA SER A 1191 -28.51 -7.41 5.79
C SER A 1191 -29.65 -6.39 5.82
N ASN A 1192 -29.45 -5.21 6.45
CA ASN A 1192 -30.42 -4.12 6.48
C ASN A 1192 -30.18 -3.05 5.41
N ILE A 1193 -28.92 -2.69 5.15
CA ILE A 1193 -28.56 -1.48 4.37
C ILE A 1193 -27.66 -1.73 3.14
N GLY A 1194 -27.30 -2.98 2.85
CA GLY A 1194 -26.35 -3.30 1.80
C GLY A 1194 -24.89 -3.09 2.23
N HIS A 1195 -23.97 -3.34 1.30
CA HIS A 1195 -22.54 -3.13 1.52
C HIS A 1195 -22.15 -1.70 1.14
N LEU A 1196 -21.89 -0.86 2.15
CA LEU A 1196 -21.52 0.56 1.95
C LEU A 1196 -20.04 0.76 1.55
N GLU A 1197 -19.45 -0.24 0.90
CA GLU A 1197 -18.03 -0.31 0.47
C GLU A 1197 -17.05 0.38 1.43
N LEU A 1198 -16.55 1.57 1.08
CA LEU A 1198 -15.58 2.35 1.86
C LEU A 1198 -16.07 2.70 3.28
N ALA A 1199 -17.38 2.96 3.44
CA ALA A 1199 -18.05 3.30 4.69
C ALA A 1199 -18.59 2.07 5.46
N ALA A 1200 -18.44 0.85 4.93
CA ALA A 1200 -19.06 -0.35 5.51
C ALA A 1200 -18.51 -0.72 6.90
N GLY A 1201 -17.27 -0.35 7.21
CA GLY A 1201 -16.64 -0.56 8.51
C GLY A 1201 -17.23 0.33 9.60
N VAL A 1202 -17.26 1.65 9.38
CA VAL A 1202 -17.83 2.61 10.35
C VAL A 1202 -19.33 2.40 10.57
N ALA A 1203 -20.08 1.96 9.56
CA ALA A 1203 -21.49 1.59 9.74
C ALA A 1203 -21.68 0.40 10.72
N GLY A 1204 -20.77 -0.58 10.68
CA GLY A 1204 -20.73 -1.69 11.65
C GLY A 1204 -20.39 -1.21 13.07
N VAL A 1205 -19.39 -0.33 13.20
CA VAL A 1205 -19.02 0.27 14.50
C VAL A 1205 -20.17 1.08 15.10
N ILE A 1206 -20.86 1.91 14.31
CA ILE A 1206 -22.02 2.70 14.76
C ILE A 1206 -23.15 1.76 15.22
N LYS A 1207 -23.45 0.68 14.48
CA LYS A 1207 -24.40 -0.35 14.96
C LYS A 1207 -23.96 -0.95 16.29
N ALA A 1208 -22.69 -1.33 16.45
CA ALA A 1208 -22.18 -1.91 17.70
C ALA A 1208 -22.30 -0.94 18.89
N LEU A 1209 -22.04 0.35 18.69
CA LEU A 1209 -22.24 1.41 19.69
C LEU A 1209 -23.72 1.58 20.06
N LEU A 1210 -24.63 1.60 19.09
CA LEU A 1210 -26.07 1.67 19.33
C LEU A 1210 -26.57 0.43 20.12
N GLN A 1211 -26.07 -0.77 19.80
CA GLN A 1211 -26.36 -1.99 20.58
C GLN A 1211 -25.82 -1.92 22.02
N LEU A 1212 -24.66 -1.30 22.25
CA LEU A 1212 -24.11 -1.07 23.60
C LEU A 1212 -24.99 -0.08 24.39
N GLN A 1213 -25.34 1.05 23.76
CA GLN A 1213 -26.19 2.12 24.33
C GLN A 1213 -27.58 1.59 24.73
N HIS A 1214 -28.24 0.88 23.81
CA HIS A 1214 -29.58 0.31 24.01
C HIS A 1214 -29.58 -1.10 24.62
N LYS A 1215 -28.41 -1.66 24.93
CA LYS A 1215 -28.23 -2.99 25.57
C LYS A 1215 -29.02 -4.10 24.87
N THR A 1216 -29.11 -4.04 23.55
CA THR A 1216 -29.99 -4.89 22.74
C THR A 1216 -29.21 -5.38 21.52
N LEU A 1217 -29.22 -6.69 21.26
CA LEU A 1217 -28.71 -7.26 20.00
C LEU A 1217 -29.85 -7.27 18.97
N VAL A 1218 -29.61 -6.75 17.77
CA VAL A 1218 -30.63 -6.65 16.72
C VAL A 1218 -30.53 -7.80 15.72
N LYS A 1219 -31.70 -8.20 15.20
CA LYS A 1219 -31.89 -9.27 14.23
C LYS A 1219 -31.14 -9.01 12.91
N GLY A 1220 -30.34 -9.99 12.47
CA GLY A 1220 -29.91 -10.09 11.08
C GLY A 1220 -31.04 -10.58 10.15
N LEU A 1221 -31.14 -10.02 8.95
CA LEU A 1221 -32.19 -10.35 7.99
C LEU A 1221 -31.81 -11.52 7.07
N HIS A 1222 -32.82 -12.16 6.47
CA HIS A 1222 -32.72 -13.17 5.39
C HIS A 1222 -31.93 -14.46 5.67
N CYS A 1223 -31.72 -14.79 6.96
CA CYS A 1223 -31.04 -15.99 7.43
C CYS A 1223 -32.02 -16.97 8.09
N GLU A 1224 -33.00 -17.47 7.34
CA GLU A 1224 -33.97 -18.46 7.84
C GLU A 1224 -33.30 -19.82 8.11
N GLN A 1225 -32.40 -20.23 7.21
CA GLN A 1225 -31.56 -21.41 7.31
C GLN A 1225 -30.09 -20.97 7.22
N ILE A 1226 -29.24 -21.50 8.10
CA ILE A 1226 -27.80 -21.21 8.11
C ILE A 1226 -27.12 -21.98 6.97
N ASN A 1227 -26.07 -21.40 6.39
CA ASN A 1227 -25.21 -22.01 5.37
C ASN A 1227 -24.61 -23.34 5.89
N PRO A 1228 -24.72 -24.48 5.18
CA PRO A 1228 -24.25 -25.78 5.66
C PRO A 1228 -22.73 -25.87 5.87
N TYR A 1229 -21.95 -24.94 5.32
CA TYR A 1229 -20.50 -24.83 5.58
C TYR A 1229 -20.17 -24.04 6.87
N ILE A 1230 -21.17 -23.39 7.49
CA ILE A 1230 -21.04 -22.70 8.79
C ILE A 1230 -21.36 -23.70 9.91
N GLN A 1231 -20.32 -24.30 10.49
CA GLN A 1231 -20.42 -25.17 11.66
C GLN A 1231 -20.22 -24.36 12.95
N LEU A 1232 -21.24 -24.27 13.79
CA LEU A 1232 -21.25 -23.51 15.06
C LEU A 1232 -21.21 -24.40 16.30
N GLU A 1233 -21.41 -25.71 16.11
CA GLU A 1233 -21.33 -26.75 17.12
C GLU A 1233 -19.98 -26.70 17.84
N SER A 1234 -20.00 -26.79 19.17
CA SER A 1234 -18.82 -26.69 20.04
C SER A 1234 -18.00 -25.39 19.86
N SER A 1235 -18.61 -24.31 19.37
CA SER A 1235 -17.98 -22.99 19.23
C SER A 1235 -18.57 -21.94 20.18
N PRO A 1236 -17.90 -20.78 20.37
CA PRO A 1236 -18.45 -19.64 21.11
C PRO A 1236 -19.75 -19.05 20.55
N PHE A 1237 -20.07 -19.34 19.28
CA PHE A 1237 -20.80 -18.42 18.42
C PHE A 1237 -22.21 -18.88 18.06
N TYR A 1238 -23.12 -17.93 17.92
CA TYR A 1238 -24.46 -18.14 17.37
C TYR A 1238 -24.88 -16.94 16.49
N ILE A 1239 -25.75 -17.16 15.51
CA ILE A 1239 -26.25 -16.07 14.64
C ILE A 1239 -27.44 -15.37 15.33
N VAL A 1240 -27.41 -14.03 15.41
CA VAL A 1240 -28.50 -13.23 15.99
C VAL A 1240 -29.68 -13.14 15.02
N ARG A 1241 -30.68 -14.00 15.21
CA ARG A 1241 -31.86 -14.14 14.32
C ARG A 1241 -33.15 -13.47 14.83
N GLU A 1242 -33.12 -12.93 16.06
CA GLU A 1242 -34.21 -12.17 16.68
C GLU A 1242 -33.63 -11.04 17.54
N ASN A 1243 -34.44 -10.00 17.81
CA ASN A 1243 -34.06 -8.93 18.73
C ASN A 1243 -34.11 -9.46 20.16
N GLN A 1244 -33.05 -9.26 20.94
CA GLN A 1244 -32.91 -9.79 22.30
C GLN A 1244 -32.13 -8.81 23.19
N GLU A 1245 -32.36 -8.85 24.51
CA GLU A 1245 -31.51 -8.11 25.44
C GLU A 1245 -30.07 -8.63 25.32
N TRP A 1246 -29.12 -7.71 25.15
CA TRP A 1246 -27.71 -8.02 25.28
C TRP A 1246 -27.42 -8.10 26.77
N GLU A 1247 -27.51 -9.29 27.39
CA GLU A 1247 -27.13 -9.42 28.79
C GLU A 1247 -25.63 -9.12 29.01
N ALA A 1248 -25.30 -8.58 30.19
CA ALA A 1248 -23.92 -8.35 30.58
C ALA A 1248 -23.38 -9.60 31.31
N LEU A 1249 -22.31 -10.19 30.76
CA LEU A 1249 -21.62 -11.34 31.34
C LEU A 1249 -21.15 -11.06 32.77
N ARG A 1250 -20.92 -12.11 33.56
CA ARG A 1250 -20.40 -12.02 34.93
C ARG A 1250 -19.08 -12.75 35.09
N ASP A 1251 -18.24 -12.28 36.00
CA ASP A 1251 -17.04 -13.01 36.42
C ASP A 1251 -17.38 -14.13 37.43
N SER A 1252 -16.35 -14.89 37.82
CA SER A 1252 -16.46 -15.98 38.81
C SER A 1252 -16.77 -15.52 40.24
N ALA A 1253 -16.67 -14.21 40.52
CA ALA A 1253 -17.12 -13.59 41.77
C ALA A 1253 -18.53 -12.98 41.64
N GLY A 1254 -19.17 -13.07 40.47
CA GLY A 1254 -20.51 -12.58 40.17
C GLY A 1254 -20.58 -11.11 39.74
N ASN A 1255 -19.44 -10.41 39.62
CA ASN A 1255 -19.40 -9.01 39.21
C ASN A 1255 -19.85 -8.86 37.75
N THR A 1256 -20.62 -7.83 37.44
CA THR A 1256 -21.04 -7.52 36.08
C THR A 1256 -19.86 -6.99 35.26
N LEU A 1257 -19.56 -7.63 34.14
CA LEU A 1257 -18.50 -7.24 33.21
C LEU A 1257 -19.01 -6.17 32.23
N PRO A 1258 -18.11 -5.33 31.67
CA PRO A 1258 -18.42 -4.52 30.51
C PRO A 1258 -18.91 -5.38 29.33
N ARG A 1259 -19.97 -4.94 28.65
CA ARG A 1259 -20.33 -5.48 27.33
C ARG A 1259 -19.19 -5.16 26.35
N ARG A 1260 -18.82 -6.12 25.51
CA ARG A 1260 -17.76 -5.99 24.50
C ARG A 1260 -18.24 -6.58 23.18
N ALA A 1261 -18.13 -5.79 22.12
CA ALA A 1261 -18.16 -6.26 20.74
C ALA A 1261 -16.71 -6.44 20.22
N GLY A 1262 -16.58 -7.13 19.09
CA GLY A 1262 -15.38 -7.16 18.25
C GLY A 1262 -15.74 -7.35 16.78
#